data_AF-A0AA88PBL9-F1
#
_entry.id   AF-A0AA88PBL9-F1
#
_cell.length_a   1.000
_cell.length_b   1.000
_cell.length_c   1.000
_cell.angle_alpha   90.00
_cell.angle_beta   90.00
_cell.angle_gamma   90.00
#
_symmetry.space_group_name_H-M   'P 1'
#
loop_
_entity.id
_entity.type
_entity.pdbx_description
1 polymer ?
#
loop_
_entity_poly.entity_id
_entity_poly.type
_entity_poly.pdbx_seq_one_letter_code
_entity_poly.pdbx_strand_id
1 'polypeptide(L)'
;MEPHEEKPIIYTMENKPIVTCAGDQNLFTALYGSLTQQLPREPMEWRRSYGRAPKMIYLEANFVQFKEELLPKEGNKALLTFPFLHIYWTDCCDTEVYKASVKEDMQRWQAVLRLHGSVDWLIVVVESDNKKKNKTNILPRTSIVDKIRNDFCNKQSDRCVSLSDPLKESSRSQESWSSFLTKLRTLLLMSFTRNLGRFEDDMRTLREKRTEPGWSFCDYFMVQEELAFVFEMLQQFEDALVQYDELDALFTQYVLNFGAGDGANWLGSFCQPVRSWNGLLLRRPIDMEKRDLIQKGEASLLDLRSYLFSRQCTLLIFLQRPWEVTTRALELLHNCVQELRLLEVSVVSGALDCWVFLSCLEVLHRIEGCCDRSQLEANSSHTVGLWTYATEKLKCLGDLCGLVSENGPNSEDLNKTVDLLAGLGAERPETVNSPQSPYKKLKEALSSVEAFEKHYLELSHAAMEMYRAIGRLRSARLLGKSLAEFYIRKGDPQSAENFLLDSLKSYVSESWSLPLTHTRKQIAECQKQLRKMDEYLQTSALLASDTNLSDEERKHFCQEILTFASQTTEDKGQHKEARVALSMSSFTQLQELRFRPASALVHVGAVLQLELCVCSLMPVPVQVERFAASVHFTQEQPGTTAQKRAAQNPDGTVTFPAASPASASPALELCEIQEHSPSDNALNSAGVACKNMHLLMRRQDSATSLDMPNLTHNALNLDDGAQMLKASDVTLMPGNNSIVFTAPSQKPGAYTLRQLCATVGRVQLILPHLYPVVQYEVYSQEPQLSIQPLTENLLAGLPQQVKFTILTGHYAVKKGDALQLSNTDSMPVLHSNTCSARILSSSAELLGESALSIQSSEKVTSISLPVTPPYHTLEFLLDVLCHIPSSPARMESERLTNGQISHRSRTRFNSGMALIDQKVSVDCPWSIYSTLVSLTFHVPFKVKHSLLSAGRRKFIQVCLQNVSDTNFRLTNQTLTENQHTPSLELLSLNTKTHSVVFSHQCVFSVWELRWSGAAPVSLHCEFSATFAPADAPDAALKPYRYDFTLEHVTTLYSVRAEIRPPAGEQHCRTGALCRLEVSLTRLTEPNDTERSDEEFSDTDGLRTTRLMYEVIDNNSNWAVCGKSSGVVSMPVAAMATHKVHMEIMPLFAGHLPFPNIRVFKYLPHHASPIIQPDTDSCLENDSLSLLDKTLEDQADTASLRSRSSVQSLGSGESAQPRGPMPKRQPFGPGQVFSGTQGRQVLVLPAADHHVMEVNVT
;
A
#
# COMPACT_ATOMS: atom_id res chain seq x y z
N MET A 1 -49.21 15.14 31.60
CA MET A 1 -48.50 14.05 32.29
C MET A 1 -47.40 13.62 31.35
N GLU A 2 -46.15 13.90 31.68
CA GLU A 2 -45.02 13.34 30.94
C GLU A 2 -44.95 11.84 31.24
N PRO A 3 -44.64 10.98 30.25
CA PRO A 3 -44.32 9.60 30.55
C PRO A 3 -42.98 9.60 31.29
N HIS A 4 -42.93 8.97 32.46
CA HIS A 4 -41.66 8.70 33.12
C HIS A 4 -40.83 7.79 32.20
N GLU A 5 -39.65 8.26 31.77
CA GLU A 5 -38.61 7.38 31.27
C GLU A 5 -38.14 6.49 32.42
N GLU A 6 -38.71 5.29 32.51
CA GLU A 6 -38.11 4.20 33.28
C GLU A 6 -36.77 3.87 32.65
N LYS A 7 -35.68 4.40 33.23
CA LYS A 7 -34.32 3.95 32.95
C LYS A 7 -34.30 2.42 33.00
N PRO A 8 -33.66 1.72 32.05
CA PRO A 8 -33.63 0.27 32.06
C PRO A 8 -33.02 -0.21 33.37
N ILE A 9 -33.86 -0.77 34.25
CA ILE A 9 -33.41 -1.32 35.52
C ILE A 9 -32.61 -2.57 35.17
N ILE A 10 -31.29 -2.44 35.24
CA ILE A 10 -30.37 -3.56 35.12
C ILE A 10 -30.49 -4.36 36.43
N TYR A 11 -31.45 -5.28 36.46
CA TYR A 11 -31.58 -6.27 37.52
C TYR A 11 -30.40 -7.23 37.44
N THR A 12 -29.32 -6.93 38.16
CA THR A 12 -28.38 -7.96 38.58
C THR A 12 -29.09 -8.93 39.52
N MET A 13 -28.73 -10.20 39.49
CA MET A 13 -29.16 -11.15 40.52
C MET A 13 -28.68 -10.66 41.89
N GLU A 14 -29.59 -10.43 42.84
CA GLU A 14 -29.25 -10.11 44.24
C GLU A 14 -28.69 -11.33 45.01
N ASN A 15 -28.03 -12.26 44.31
CA ASN A 15 -27.39 -13.44 44.86
C ASN A 15 -26.09 -13.06 45.58
N LYS A 16 -26.23 -12.40 46.73
CA LYS A 16 -25.14 -12.14 47.67
C LYS A 16 -24.96 -13.36 48.57
N PRO A 17 -23.74 -13.74 48.95
CA PRO A 17 -23.52 -14.90 49.81
C PRO A 17 -24.18 -14.71 51.16
N ILE A 18 -24.82 -15.77 51.65
CA ILE A 18 -25.51 -15.73 52.92
C ILE A 18 -24.46 -15.81 54.05
N VAL A 19 -24.57 -14.89 55.01
CA VAL A 19 -23.78 -14.89 56.25
C VAL A 19 -24.76 -14.87 57.42
N THR A 20 -24.69 -15.86 58.31
CA THR A 20 -25.62 -15.92 59.44
C THR A 20 -25.08 -15.18 60.65
N CYS A 21 -25.90 -14.36 61.30
CA CYS A 21 -25.61 -13.70 62.56
C CYS A 21 -26.32 -14.38 63.74
N ALA A 22 -25.59 -14.67 64.81
CA ALA A 22 -26.07 -15.19 66.09
C ALA A 22 -25.58 -14.29 67.25
N GLY A 23 -26.13 -14.48 68.45
CA GLY A 23 -25.80 -13.66 69.63
C GLY A 23 -26.70 -12.43 69.76
N ASP A 24 -26.15 -11.27 70.09
CA ASP A 24 -26.93 -10.04 70.30
C ASP A 24 -27.45 -9.44 68.97
N GLN A 25 -28.76 -9.58 68.77
CA GLN A 25 -29.48 -9.09 67.60
C GLN A 25 -29.59 -7.55 67.56
N ASN A 26 -29.67 -6.88 68.71
CA ASN A 26 -29.79 -5.41 68.77
C ASN A 26 -28.46 -4.77 68.37
N LEU A 27 -27.35 -5.29 68.89
CA LEU A 27 -26.00 -4.90 68.53
C LEU A 27 -25.74 -5.08 67.02
N PHE A 28 -26.07 -6.24 66.46
CA PHE A 28 -25.92 -6.48 65.02
C PHE A 28 -26.78 -5.52 64.18
N THR A 29 -28.03 -5.27 64.57
CA THR A 29 -28.95 -4.39 63.82
C THR A 29 -28.42 -2.95 63.75
N ALA A 30 -27.78 -2.46 64.83
CA ALA A 30 -27.15 -1.14 64.85
C ALA A 30 -25.93 -1.03 63.91
N LEU A 31 -25.23 -2.14 63.63
CA LEU A 31 -24.01 -2.17 62.81
C LEU A 31 -24.29 -2.55 61.34
N TYR A 32 -25.43 -3.17 61.04
CA TYR A 32 -25.80 -3.71 59.72
C TYR A 32 -25.63 -2.72 58.56
N GLY A 33 -26.07 -1.46 58.73
CA GLY A 33 -25.97 -0.43 57.70
C GLY A 33 -24.52 -0.09 57.33
N SER A 34 -23.67 0.12 58.34
CA SER A 34 -22.23 0.38 58.14
C SER A 34 -21.55 -0.83 57.50
N LEU A 35 -21.87 -2.03 57.97
CA LEU A 35 -21.25 -3.28 57.51
C LEU A 35 -21.59 -3.55 56.03
N THR A 36 -22.85 -3.41 55.65
CA THR A 36 -23.30 -3.58 54.25
C THR A 36 -22.69 -2.54 53.32
N GLN A 37 -22.54 -1.28 53.76
CA GLN A 37 -21.98 -0.20 52.95
C GLN A 37 -20.44 -0.24 52.81
N GLN A 38 -19.73 -0.81 53.78
CA GLN A 38 -18.26 -0.78 53.83
C GLN A 38 -17.59 -2.09 53.42
N LEU A 39 -18.29 -3.23 53.51
CA LEU A 39 -17.74 -4.52 53.05
C LEU A 39 -17.28 -4.48 51.58
N PRO A 40 -18.06 -3.98 50.59
CA PRO A 40 -17.64 -3.95 49.19
C PRO A 40 -16.77 -2.74 48.80
N ARG A 41 -16.31 -1.89 49.72
CA ARG A 41 -15.52 -0.69 49.36
C ARG A 41 -14.09 -0.98 48.91
N GLU A 42 -13.48 -2.04 49.44
CA GLU A 42 -12.07 -2.38 49.19
C GLU A 42 -12.00 -3.76 48.54
N PRO A 43 -11.29 -3.91 47.40
CA PRO A 43 -11.19 -5.19 46.72
C PRO A 43 -10.17 -6.10 47.41
N MET A 44 -10.41 -7.40 47.36
CA MET A 44 -9.50 -8.44 47.87
C MET A 44 -8.81 -9.16 46.72
N GLU A 45 -7.54 -9.53 46.93
CA GLU A 45 -6.82 -10.41 46.01
C GLU A 45 -7.30 -11.86 46.19
N TRP A 46 -8.01 -12.38 45.19
CA TRP A 46 -8.41 -13.78 45.11
C TRP A 46 -7.41 -14.60 44.32
N ARG A 47 -6.78 -15.56 45.01
CA ARG A 47 -5.87 -16.55 44.42
C ARG A 47 -6.56 -17.90 44.32
N ARG A 48 -6.65 -18.43 43.10
CA ARG A 48 -7.05 -19.81 42.84
C ARG A 48 -5.84 -20.74 42.83
N SER A 49 -6.06 -22.03 43.10
CA SER A 49 -5.08 -23.08 42.86
C SER A 49 -4.78 -23.22 41.35
N TYR A 50 -3.62 -23.80 41.03
CA TYR A 50 -3.14 -24.08 39.66
C TYR A 50 -2.91 -22.86 38.75
N GLY A 51 -1.92 -22.02 39.09
CA GLY A 51 -1.20 -21.16 38.13
C GLY A 51 -1.99 -20.02 37.46
N ARG A 52 -3.29 -19.85 37.78
CA ARG A 52 -4.10 -18.73 37.29
C ARG A 52 -3.65 -17.43 37.97
N ALA A 53 -3.69 -16.33 37.23
CA ALA A 53 -3.38 -15.01 37.77
C ALA A 53 -4.34 -14.64 38.92
N PRO A 54 -3.88 -13.94 39.96
CA PRO A 54 -4.76 -13.41 40.99
C PRO A 54 -5.76 -12.42 40.39
N LYS A 55 -7.02 -12.48 40.85
CA LYS A 55 -8.08 -11.54 40.44
C LYS A 55 -8.48 -10.67 41.62
N MET A 56 -8.79 -9.40 41.38
CA MET A 56 -9.33 -8.52 42.41
C MET A 56 -10.86 -8.66 42.44
N ILE A 57 -11.43 -8.94 43.61
CA ILE A 57 -12.86 -9.13 43.79
C ILE A 57 -13.42 -8.17 44.85
N TYR A 58 -14.65 -7.71 44.64
CA TYR A 58 -15.42 -6.99 45.64
C TYR A 58 -16.36 -7.98 46.34
N LEU A 59 -16.29 -8.02 47.68
CA LEU A 59 -17.08 -8.96 48.46
C LEU A 59 -18.33 -8.26 49.00
N GLU A 60 -19.49 -8.75 48.58
CA GLU A 60 -20.77 -8.46 49.19
C GLU A 60 -21.25 -9.65 50.03
N ALA A 61 -22.26 -9.43 50.88
CA ALA A 61 -22.90 -10.48 51.65
C ALA A 61 -24.32 -10.08 52.07
N ASN A 62 -25.21 -11.07 52.16
CA ASN A 62 -26.54 -10.93 52.75
C ASN A 62 -26.52 -11.48 54.18
N PHE A 63 -26.76 -10.62 55.16
CA PHE A 63 -26.66 -10.98 56.58
C PHE A 63 -28.04 -11.36 57.14
N VAL A 64 -28.21 -12.64 57.46
CA VAL A 64 -29.48 -13.21 57.94
C VAL A 64 -29.35 -13.69 59.39
N GLN A 65 -30.45 -13.77 60.13
CA GLN A 65 -30.43 -14.37 61.46
C GLN A 65 -30.12 -15.87 61.37
N PHE A 66 -29.25 -16.38 62.25
CA PHE A 66 -28.93 -17.81 62.32
C PHE A 66 -30.17 -18.66 62.65
N LYS A 67 -30.42 -19.66 61.80
CA LYS A 67 -31.40 -20.73 61.98
C LYS A 67 -30.77 -22.03 61.52
N GLU A 68 -31.06 -23.13 62.22
CA GLU A 68 -30.55 -24.46 61.89
C GLU A 68 -31.02 -24.94 60.50
N GLU A 69 -32.23 -24.54 60.09
CA GLU A 69 -32.82 -24.81 58.78
C GLU A 69 -31.99 -24.34 57.58
N LEU A 70 -31.13 -23.33 57.78
CA LEU A 70 -30.26 -22.76 56.74
C LEU A 70 -28.96 -23.56 56.54
N LEU A 71 -28.68 -24.56 57.37
CA LEU A 71 -27.44 -25.34 57.27
C LEU A 71 -27.52 -26.38 56.13
N PRO A 72 -26.37 -26.74 55.52
CA PRO A 72 -26.32 -27.79 54.50
C PRO A 72 -26.96 -29.10 54.96
N LYS A 73 -27.77 -29.68 54.06
CA LYS A 73 -28.34 -31.03 54.17
C LYS A 73 -27.64 -31.94 53.17
N GLU A 74 -27.43 -33.21 53.54
CA GLU A 74 -26.76 -34.19 52.68
C GLU A 74 -27.46 -34.31 51.31
N GLY A 75 -26.68 -34.25 50.24
CA GLY A 75 -27.14 -34.45 48.85
C GLY A 75 -27.60 -33.19 48.10
N ASN A 76 -27.72 -32.01 48.72
CA ASN A 76 -28.07 -30.78 47.99
C ASN A 76 -26.85 -30.18 47.26
N LYS A 77 -27.01 -29.88 45.95
CA LYS A 77 -25.96 -29.34 45.07
C LYS A 77 -25.99 -27.81 44.90
N ALA A 78 -26.97 -27.09 45.46
CA ALA A 78 -27.14 -25.65 45.23
C ALA A 78 -26.23 -24.79 46.13
N LEU A 79 -25.02 -24.44 45.66
CA LEU A 79 -23.99 -23.73 46.46
C LEU A 79 -24.44 -22.36 46.99
N LEU A 80 -25.31 -21.66 46.26
CA LEU A 80 -25.77 -20.30 46.60
C LEU A 80 -26.86 -20.24 47.66
N THR A 81 -27.51 -21.37 47.95
CA THR A 81 -28.61 -21.45 48.92
C THR A 81 -28.14 -21.58 50.37
N PHE A 82 -26.83 -21.76 50.59
CA PHE A 82 -26.26 -22.03 51.90
C PHE A 82 -25.37 -20.90 52.43
N PRO A 83 -25.27 -20.72 53.76
CA PRO A 83 -24.41 -19.73 54.38
C PRO A 83 -22.94 -20.11 54.29
N PHE A 84 -22.11 -19.14 53.90
CA PHE A 84 -20.66 -19.31 53.78
C PHE A 84 -19.92 -19.02 55.09
N LEU A 85 -20.46 -18.15 55.94
CA LEU A 85 -19.83 -17.75 57.21
C LEU A 85 -20.88 -17.58 58.31
N HIS A 86 -20.51 -17.99 59.52
CA HIS A 86 -21.34 -17.85 60.71
C HIS A 86 -20.68 -16.88 61.71
N ILE A 87 -21.33 -15.75 62.02
CA ILE A 87 -20.81 -14.72 62.93
C ILE A 87 -21.59 -14.72 64.24
N TYR A 88 -20.91 -14.76 65.38
CA TYR A 88 -21.50 -14.58 66.71
C TYR A 88 -21.13 -13.21 67.29
N TRP A 89 -22.13 -12.39 67.60
CA TRP A 89 -21.98 -11.03 68.12
C TRP A 89 -22.23 -10.99 69.63
N THR A 90 -21.35 -10.32 70.38
CA THR A 90 -21.51 -10.12 71.83
C THR A 90 -20.85 -8.81 72.29
N ASP A 91 -21.48 -8.07 73.20
CA ASP A 91 -20.94 -6.90 73.91
C ASP A 91 -20.46 -7.24 75.34
N CYS A 92 -20.53 -8.52 75.72
CA CYS A 92 -20.36 -8.99 77.10
C CYS A 92 -19.04 -8.53 77.73
N CYS A 93 -19.15 -7.56 78.64
CA CYS A 93 -18.02 -6.97 79.35
C CYS A 93 -17.84 -7.48 80.80
N ASP A 94 -18.80 -8.25 81.32
CA ASP A 94 -18.79 -8.82 82.68
C ASP A 94 -18.40 -10.32 82.66
N THR A 95 -17.50 -10.71 83.57
CA THR A 95 -17.06 -12.10 83.74
C THR A 95 -18.14 -13.01 84.33
N GLU A 96 -19.05 -12.49 85.17
CA GLU A 96 -20.07 -13.34 85.80
C GLU A 96 -21.25 -13.57 84.85
N VAL A 97 -21.68 -12.56 84.08
CA VAL A 97 -22.66 -12.71 83.00
C VAL A 97 -22.18 -13.71 81.95
N TYR A 98 -20.90 -13.64 81.56
CA TYR A 98 -20.29 -14.58 80.63
C TYR A 98 -20.39 -16.05 81.10
N LYS A 99 -20.04 -16.32 82.36
CA LYS A 99 -20.13 -17.68 82.93
C LYS A 99 -21.57 -18.17 83.07
N ALA A 100 -22.52 -17.26 83.33
CA ALA A 100 -23.89 -17.62 83.67
C ALA A 100 -24.81 -17.86 82.46
N SER A 101 -24.45 -17.38 81.26
CA SER A 101 -25.32 -17.48 80.07
C SER A 101 -24.54 -17.54 78.76
N VAL A 102 -23.79 -16.48 78.43
CA VAL A 102 -23.15 -16.28 77.12
C VAL A 102 -22.23 -17.46 76.74
N LYS A 103 -21.50 -18.03 77.70
CA LYS A 103 -20.66 -19.22 77.45
C LYS A 103 -21.48 -20.45 77.03
N GLU A 104 -22.65 -20.68 77.62
CA GLU A 104 -23.52 -21.81 77.25
C GLU A 104 -24.19 -21.60 75.89
N ASP A 105 -24.63 -20.38 75.59
CA ASP A 105 -25.22 -20.05 74.28
C ASP A 105 -24.20 -20.22 73.14
N MET A 106 -22.97 -19.72 73.33
CA MET A 106 -21.88 -19.90 72.37
C MET A 106 -21.47 -21.37 72.21
N GLN A 107 -21.48 -22.16 73.29
CA GLN A 107 -21.23 -23.61 73.22
C GLN A 107 -22.31 -24.35 72.44
N ARG A 108 -23.60 -24.01 72.66
CA ARG A 108 -24.73 -24.57 71.91
C ARG A 108 -24.62 -24.25 70.41
N TRP A 109 -24.41 -22.98 70.06
CA TRP A 109 -24.22 -22.56 68.67
C TRP A 109 -23.05 -23.28 67.98
N GLN A 110 -21.88 -23.35 68.62
CA GLN A 110 -20.72 -24.03 68.04
C GLN A 110 -20.91 -25.54 67.92
N ALA A 111 -21.70 -26.17 68.80
CA ALA A 111 -22.04 -27.59 68.70
C ALA A 111 -22.94 -27.89 67.48
N VAL A 112 -23.97 -27.06 67.22
CA VAL A 112 -24.83 -27.19 66.04
C VAL A 112 -24.02 -27.03 64.74
N LEU A 113 -23.12 -26.04 64.66
CA LEU A 113 -22.24 -25.87 63.49
C LEU A 113 -21.34 -27.09 63.25
N ARG A 114 -20.79 -27.70 64.33
CA ARG A 114 -19.97 -28.91 64.20
C ARG A 114 -20.78 -30.13 63.75
N LEU A 115 -22.04 -30.25 64.17
CA LEU A 115 -22.93 -31.34 63.76
C LEU A 115 -23.17 -31.35 62.25
N HIS A 116 -23.36 -30.17 61.64
CA HIS A 116 -23.53 -30.00 60.19
C HIS A 116 -22.21 -29.87 59.40
N GLY A 117 -21.05 -30.05 60.04
CA GLY A 117 -19.75 -29.91 59.37
C GLY A 117 -19.36 -28.48 58.97
N SER A 118 -20.08 -27.46 59.44
CA SER A 118 -19.77 -26.04 59.20
C SER A 118 -18.51 -25.62 59.96
N VAL A 119 -17.40 -25.50 59.24
CA VAL A 119 -16.10 -25.14 59.82
C VAL A 119 -15.74 -23.65 59.74
N ASP A 120 -16.54 -22.79 59.12
CA ASP A 120 -16.25 -21.34 59.04
C ASP A 120 -17.14 -20.51 59.95
N TRP A 121 -16.52 -19.97 60.99
CA TRP A 121 -17.19 -19.14 61.98
C TRP A 121 -16.25 -18.07 62.53
N LEU A 122 -16.85 -16.99 63.02
CA LEU A 122 -16.18 -15.82 63.59
C LEU A 122 -16.91 -15.37 64.85
N ILE A 123 -16.19 -15.09 65.92
CA ILE A 123 -16.72 -14.47 67.14
C ILE A 123 -16.28 -13.00 67.15
N VAL A 124 -17.22 -12.09 67.37
CA VAL A 124 -16.99 -10.65 67.43
C VAL A 124 -17.42 -10.13 68.80
N VAL A 125 -16.45 -9.62 69.56
CA VAL A 125 -16.65 -9.04 70.89
C VAL A 125 -16.53 -7.53 70.79
N VAL A 126 -17.59 -6.79 71.12
CA VAL A 126 -17.58 -5.32 71.11
C VAL A 126 -17.23 -4.78 72.50
N GLU A 127 -16.06 -4.17 72.62
CA GLU A 127 -15.56 -3.54 73.84
C GLU A 127 -16.13 -2.12 74.00
N SER A 128 -16.97 -1.95 75.02
CA SER A 128 -17.41 -0.64 75.51
C SER A 128 -16.39 -0.05 76.50
N ASP A 129 -15.87 1.15 76.22
CA ASP A 129 -14.93 1.89 77.09
C ASP A 129 -15.52 2.38 78.45
N ASN A 130 -16.69 1.89 78.88
CA ASN A 130 -17.39 2.27 80.12
C ASN A 130 -16.71 1.77 81.42
N LYS A 131 -15.38 1.66 81.43
CA LYS A 131 -14.56 1.44 82.63
C LYS A 131 -14.55 2.71 83.48
N LYS A 132 -15.51 2.84 84.41
CA LYS A 132 -15.30 3.65 85.62
C LYS A 132 -14.02 3.14 86.30
N LYS A 133 -12.94 3.92 86.25
CA LYS A 133 -11.62 3.60 86.83
C LYS A 133 -11.69 3.60 88.36
N ASN A 134 -12.27 2.57 88.96
CA ASN A 134 -12.09 2.28 90.37
C ASN A 134 -10.71 1.67 90.59
N LYS A 135 -9.97 2.22 91.57
CA LYS A 135 -8.56 1.93 91.83
C LYS A 135 -8.34 0.52 92.41
N THR A 136 -7.08 0.09 92.32
CA THR A 136 -6.41 -1.01 93.05
C THR A 136 -6.92 -2.44 92.84
N ASN A 137 -6.13 -3.26 92.13
CA ASN A 137 -5.78 -4.64 92.51
C ASN A 137 -4.54 -5.12 91.72
N ILE A 138 -3.65 -5.88 92.37
CA ILE A 138 -2.23 -6.08 91.95
C ILE A 138 -2.03 -7.41 91.19
N LEU A 139 -2.98 -7.81 90.34
CA LEU A 139 -2.83 -9.00 89.47
C LEU A 139 -3.42 -8.75 88.08
N PRO A 140 -2.74 -9.17 86.99
CA PRO A 140 -3.28 -9.07 85.64
C PRO A 140 -4.43 -10.07 85.46
N ARG A 141 -5.67 -9.61 85.66
CA ARG A 141 -6.85 -10.38 85.28
C ARG A 141 -6.90 -10.46 83.76
N THR A 142 -6.92 -11.67 83.21
CA THR A 142 -7.15 -11.91 81.78
C THR A 142 -8.46 -11.26 81.35
N SER A 143 -8.45 -10.62 80.17
CA SER A 143 -9.64 -9.92 79.67
C SER A 143 -10.76 -10.92 79.34
N ILE A 144 -11.98 -10.41 79.18
CA ILE A 144 -13.10 -11.26 78.75
C ILE A 144 -12.85 -11.84 77.35
N VAL A 145 -12.22 -11.07 76.46
CA VAL A 145 -11.79 -11.51 75.12
C VAL A 145 -10.76 -12.63 75.22
N ASP A 146 -9.79 -12.55 76.13
CA ASP A 146 -8.81 -13.63 76.34
C ASP A 146 -9.46 -14.92 76.86
N LYS A 147 -10.48 -14.81 77.71
CA LYS A 147 -11.26 -15.97 78.18
C LYS A 147 -12.05 -16.62 77.04
N ILE A 148 -12.76 -15.82 76.24
CA ILE A 148 -13.49 -16.30 75.05
C ILE A 148 -12.54 -16.97 74.06
N ARG A 149 -11.37 -16.36 73.81
CA ARG A 149 -10.34 -16.91 72.93
C ARG A 149 -9.80 -18.25 73.45
N ASN A 150 -9.54 -18.37 74.75
CA ASN A 150 -9.08 -19.62 75.36
C ASN A 150 -10.18 -20.70 75.42
N ASP A 151 -11.45 -20.32 75.64
CA ASP A 151 -12.58 -21.25 75.74
C ASP A 151 -13.05 -21.79 74.38
N PHE A 152 -12.99 -20.98 73.31
CA PHE A 152 -13.61 -21.32 72.02
C PHE A 152 -12.64 -21.41 70.83
N CYS A 153 -11.52 -20.68 70.86
CA CYS A 153 -10.65 -20.50 69.70
C CYS A 153 -9.39 -21.37 69.71
N ASN A 154 -8.94 -21.87 70.86
CA ASN A 154 -7.74 -22.73 70.96
C ASN A 154 -6.53 -22.13 70.20
N LYS A 155 -5.95 -22.87 69.24
CA LYS A 155 -4.84 -22.41 68.38
C LYS A 155 -5.28 -21.45 67.24
N GLN A 156 -6.59 -21.24 67.06
CA GLN A 156 -7.18 -20.36 66.04
C GLN A 156 -7.62 -19.01 66.65
N SER A 157 -6.72 -18.36 67.41
CA SER A 157 -6.97 -17.06 68.09
C SER A 157 -7.54 -15.96 67.18
N ASP A 158 -7.24 -16.08 65.89
CA ASP A 158 -7.63 -15.27 64.74
C ASP A 158 -9.12 -15.36 64.36
N ARG A 159 -9.90 -16.22 65.04
CA ARG A 159 -11.37 -16.34 64.91
C ARG A 159 -12.16 -15.63 66.02
N CYS A 160 -11.49 -14.90 66.91
CA CYS A 160 -12.12 -14.01 67.89
C CYS A 160 -11.54 -12.60 67.75
N VAL A 161 -12.35 -11.69 67.21
CA VAL A 161 -12.00 -10.28 67.00
C VAL A 161 -12.58 -9.44 68.13
N SER A 162 -11.77 -8.54 68.69
CA SER A 162 -12.23 -7.45 69.55
C SER A 162 -12.43 -6.19 68.71
N LEU A 163 -13.64 -5.63 68.75
CA LEU A 163 -14.01 -4.35 68.15
C LEU A 163 -14.10 -3.31 69.26
N SER A 164 -13.45 -2.16 69.09
CA SER A 164 -13.79 -0.99 69.93
C SER A 164 -15.10 -0.41 69.42
N ASP A 165 -16.03 -0.07 70.33
CA ASP A 165 -17.37 0.50 70.06
C ASP A 165 -17.46 1.29 68.72
N PRO A 166 -18.01 0.67 67.65
CA PRO A 166 -17.96 1.25 66.30
C PRO A 166 -18.88 2.46 66.12
N LEU A 167 -19.79 2.70 67.08
CA LEU A 167 -20.72 3.83 67.06
C LEU A 167 -20.10 5.12 67.61
N LYS A 168 -18.86 5.05 68.13
CA LYS A 168 -18.07 6.21 68.54
C LYS A 168 -17.12 6.61 67.42
N GLU A 169 -17.11 7.89 67.04
CA GLU A 169 -16.14 8.45 66.10
C GLU A 169 -14.79 8.71 66.80
N SER A 170 -13.92 7.70 66.79
CA SER A 170 -12.54 7.79 67.30
C SER A 170 -11.58 7.09 66.35
N SER A 171 -10.30 7.49 66.35
CA SER A 171 -9.27 6.81 65.54
C SER A 171 -9.18 5.31 65.88
N ARG A 172 -9.21 4.97 67.17
CA ARG A 172 -9.16 3.58 67.67
C ARG A 172 -10.34 2.73 67.21
N SER A 173 -11.57 3.27 67.18
CA SER A 173 -12.73 2.55 66.66
C SER A 173 -12.65 2.37 65.15
N GLN A 174 -12.28 3.41 64.39
CA GLN A 174 -12.07 3.33 62.94
C GLN A 174 -10.99 2.31 62.54
N GLU A 175 -9.83 2.30 63.23
CA GLU A 175 -8.76 1.31 63.04
C GLU A 175 -9.21 -0.12 63.39
N SER A 176 -9.96 -0.30 64.49
CA SER A 176 -10.48 -1.62 64.85
C SER A 176 -11.53 -2.13 63.85
N TRP A 177 -12.33 -1.21 63.28
CA TRP A 177 -13.37 -1.51 62.30
C TRP A 177 -12.78 -1.86 60.93
N SER A 178 -11.77 -1.14 60.44
CA SER A 178 -11.08 -1.48 59.18
C SER A 178 -10.31 -2.80 59.30
N SER A 179 -9.69 -3.07 60.46
CA SER A 179 -9.07 -4.36 60.77
C SER A 179 -10.10 -5.51 60.76
N PHE A 180 -11.27 -5.31 61.38
CA PHE A 180 -12.38 -6.26 61.34
C PHE A 180 -12.92 -6.49 59.93
N LEU A 181 -13.14 -5.44 59.13
CA LEU A 181 -13.59 -5.59 57.74
C LEU A 181 -12.58 -6.38 56.90
N THR A 182 -11.28 -6.09 57.07
CA THR A 182 -10.20 -6.86 56.43
C THR A 182 -10.24 -8.33 56.85
N LYS A 183 -10.46 -8.61 58.14
CA LYS A 183 -10.60 -9.97 58.68
C LYS A 183 -11.83 -10.69 58.13
N LEU A 184 -12.97 -10.02 58.09
CA LEU A 184 -14.24 -10.52 57.60
C LEU A 184 -14.15 -10.87 56.11
N ARG A 185 -13.63 -9.96 55.28
CA ARG A 185 -13.35 -10.21 53.87
C ARG A 185 -12.42 -11.42 53.66
N THR A 186 -11.35 -11.52 54.46
CA THR A 186 -10.42 -12.66 54.39
C THR A 186 -11.12 -13.98 54.71
N LEU A 187 -11.89 -14.05 55.80
CA LEU A 187 -12.58 -15.30 56.21
C LEU A 187 -13.68 -15.71 55.24
N LEU A 188 -14.45 -14.74 54.72
CA LEU A 188 -15.46 -14.96 53.69
C LEU A 188 -14.81 -15.55 52.42
N LEU A 189 -13.70 -14.98 51.97
CA LEU A 189 -12.96 -15.43 50.79
C LEU A 189 -12.31 -16.82 50.98
N MET A 190 -11.82 -17.13 52.18
CA MET A 190 -11.32 -18.46 52.51
C MET A 190 -12.43 -19.52 52.48
N SER A 191 -13.61 -19.19 53.01
CA SER A 191 -14.79 -20.07 52.94
C SER A 191 -15.19 -20.34 51.50
N PHE A 192 -15.37 -19.26 50.72
CA PHE A 192 -15.67 -19.34 49.29
C PHE A 192 -14.71 -20.24 48.53
N THR A 193 -13.41 -19.98 48.65
CA THR A 193 -12.37 -20.73 47.91
C THR A 193 -12.40 -22.22 48.24
N ARG A 194 -12.67 -22.58 49.51
CA ARG A 194 -12.73 -23.99 49.93
C ARG A 194 -14.02 -24.69 49.48
N ASN A 195 -15.17 -24.03 49.62
CA ASN A 195 -16.45 -24.61 49.21
C ASN A 195 -16.54 -24.74 47.68
N LEU A 196 -16.04 -23.73 46.96
CA LEU A 196 -15.98 -23.73 45.50
C LEU A 196 -15.00 -24.77 44.96
N GLY A 197 -13.84 -24.96 45.60
CA GLY A 197 -12.90 -26.03 45.22
C GLY A 197 -13.52 -27.43 45.31
N ARG A 198 -14.28 -27.72 46.38
CA ARG A 198 -15.03 -28.98 46.49
C ARG A 198 -16.08 -29.13 45.39
N PHE A 199 -16.83 -28.06 45.11
CA PHE A 199 -17.86 -28.07 44.08
C PHE A 199 -17.29 -28.27 42.67
N GLU A 200 -16.15 -27.66 42.35
CA GLU A 200 -15.44 -27.85 41.08
C GLU A 200 -14.87 -29.28 40.94
N ASP A 201 -14.43 -29.90 42.04
CA ASP A 201 -14.00 -31.31 42.04
C ASP A 201 -15.21 -32.25 41.85
N ASP A 202 -16.32 -32.04 42.56
CA ASP A 202 -17.56 -32.81 42.40
C ASP A 202 -18.10 -32.71 40.95
N MET A 203 -18.14 -31.50 40.39
CA MET A 203 -18.52 -31.25 38.98
C MET A 203 -17.58 -31.96 38.00
N ARG A 204 -16.26 -31.99 38.27
CA ARG A 204 -15.29 -32.71 37.44
C ARG A 204 -15.59 -34.21 37.41
N THR A 205 -15.86 -34.83 38.56
CA THR A 205 -16.23 -36.26 38.60
C THR A 205 -17.54 -36.55 37.87
N LEU A 206 -18.50 -35.61 37.86
CA LEU A 206 -19.73 -35.73 37.08
C LEU A 206 -19.48 -35.60 35.56
N ARG A 207 -18.51 -34.76 35.14
CA ARG A 207 -18.10 -34.61 33.74
C ARG A 207 -17.33 -35.82 33.22
N GLU A 208 -16.49 -36.43 34.04
CA GLU A 208 -15.72 -37.63 33.68
C GLU A 208 -16.65 -38.82 33.34
N LYS A 209 -17.80 -38.90 34.01
CA LYS A 209 -18.84 -39.92 33.80
C LYS A 209 -19.75 -39.68 32.57
N ARG A 210 -19.46 -38.69 31.72
CA ARG A 210 -20.32 -38.33 30.58
C ARG A 210 -20.55 -39.44 29.54
N THR A 211 -19.69 -40.45 29.52
CA THR A 211 -19.81 -41.64 28.65
C THR A 211 -20.50 -42.83 29.33
N GLU A 212 -20.88 -42.72 30.60
CA GLU A 212 -21.56 -43.79 31.33
C GLU A 212 -23.06 -43.82 31.01
N PRO A 213 -23.67 -45.02 30.84
CA PRO A 213 -25.11 -45.13 30.61
C PRO A 213 -25.88 -44.66 31.85
N GLY A 214 -26.74 -43.65 31.67
CA GLY A 214 -27.48 -42.99 32.74
C GLY A 214 -26.99 -41.57 33.07
N TRP A 215 -25.93 -41.09 32.41
CA TRP A 215 -25.57 -39.67 32.44
C TRP A 215 -26.60 -38.81 31.68
N SER A 216 -26.90 -37.62 32.23
CA SER A 216 -27.86 -36.66 31.71
C SER A 216 -27.20 -35.31 31.52
N PHE A 217 -27.31 -34.73 30.32
CA PHE A 217 -26.82 -33.39 30.05
C PHE A 217 -27.54 -32.35 30.93
N CYS A 218 -28.85 -32.47 31.16
CA CYS A 218 -29.60 -31.53 31.99
C CYS A 218 -29.11 -31.55 33.46
N ASP A 219 -28.83 -32.72 34.03
CA ASP A 219 -28.32 -32.82 35.41
C ASP A 219 -26.92 -32.20 35.56
N TYR A 220 -26.08 -32.35 34.53
CA TYR A 220 -24.76 -31.71 34.48
C TYR A 220 -24.88 -30.19 34.24
N PHE A 221 -25.78 -29.76 33.36
CA PHE A 221 -26.09 -28.37 33.07
C PHE A 221 -26.46 -27.61 34.34
N MET A 222 -27.36 -28.13 35.17
CA MET A 222 -27.76 -27.47 36.42
C MET A 222 -26.57 -27.27 37.37
N VAL A 223 -25.62 -28.23 37.43
CA VAL A 223 -24.42 -28.13 38.28
C VAL A 223 -23.43 -27.08 37.73
N GLN A 224 -23.18 -27.07 36.42
CA GLN A 224 -22.27 -26.10 35.80
C GLN A 224 -22.86 -24.68 35.74
N GLU A 225 -24.19 -24.54 35.69
CA GLU A 225 -24.88 -23.25 35.81
C GLU A 225 -24.76 -22.66 37.22
N GLU A 226 -24.92 -23.46 38.28
CA GLU A 226 -24.71 -22.98 39.66
C GLU A 226 -23.26 -22.47 39.85
N LEU A 227 -22.27 -23.08 39.20
CA LEU A 227 -20.90 -22.55 39.15
C LEU A 227 -20.84 -21.18 38.44
N ALA A 228 -21.57 -21.01 37.34
CA ALA A 228 -21.65 -19.75 36.61
C ALA A 228 -22.30 -18.63 37.45
N PHE A 229 -23.37 -18.92 38.19
CA PHE A 229 -23.98 -17.96 39.13
C PHE A 229 -23.04 -17.60 40.28
N VAL A 230 -22.20 -18.52 40.75
CA VAL A 230 -21.17 -18.22 41.78
C VAL A 230 -20.11 -17.26 41.23
N PHE A 231 -19.71 -17.41 39.96
CA PHE A 231 -18.83 -16.44 39.31
C PHE A 231 -19.52 -15.08 39.09
N GLU A 232 -20.80 -15.05 38.72
CA GLU A 232 -21.60 -13.81 38.60
C GLU A 232 -21.72 -13.06 39.93
N MET A 233 -21.99 -13.77 41.03
CA MET A 233 -21.97 -13.23 42.40
C MET A 233 -20.62 -12.60 42.78
N LEU A 234 -19.51 -13.19 42.33
CA LEU A 234 -18.15 -12.65 42.53
C LEU A 234 -17.77 -11.57 41.49
N GLN A 235 -18.74 -11.12 40.68
CA GLN A 235 -18.59 -10.17 39.57
C GLN A 235 -17.54 -10.62 38.52
N GLN A 236 -17.24 -11.92 38.45
CA GLN A 236 -16.32 -12.53 37.49
C GLN A 236 -17.08 -12.96 36.23
N PHE A 237 -17.68 -11.98 35.54
CA PHE A 237 -18.54 -12.23 34.38
C PHE A 237 -17.83 -13.00 33.24
N GLU A 238 -16.50 -12.85 33.09
CA GLU A 238 -15.72 -13.66 32.14
C GLU A 238 -15.68 -15.15 32.53
N ASP A 239 -15.42 -15.48 33.80
CA ASP A 239 -15.38 -16.88 34.26
C ASP A 239 -16.78 -17.51 34.20
N ALA A 240 -17.82 -16.72 34.45
CA ALA A 240 -19.22 -17.11 34.30
C ALA A 240 -19.57 -17.38 32.82
N LEU A 241 -19.17 -16.49 31.91
CA LEU A 241 -19.42 -16.63 30.47
C LEU A 241 -18.78 -17.90 29.92
N VAL A 242 -17.54 -18.21 30.35
CA VAL A 242 -16.85 -19.47 29.99
C VAL A 242 -17.66 -20.72 30.38
N GLN A 243 -18.44 -20.70 31.47
CA GLN A 243 -19.28 -21.86 31.83
C GLN A 243 -20.42 -22.08 30.84
N TYR A 244 -21.07 -21.01 30.38
CA TYR A 244 -22.12 -21.10 29.36
C TYR A 244 -21.53 -21.46 27.99
N ASP A 245 -20.36 -20.93 27.64
CA ASP A 245 -19.64 -21.27 26.41
C ASP A 245 -19.17 -22.74 26.39
N GLU A 246 -18.73 -23.29 27.53
CA GLU A 246 -18.41 -24.72 27.67
C GLU A 246 -19.65 -25.62 27.54
N LEU A 247 -20.80 -25.21 28.10
CA LEU A 247 -22.06 -25.94 27.97
C LEU A 247 -22.56 -25.94 26.53
N ASP A 248 -22.53 -24.79 25.86
CA ASP A 248 -22.94 -24.61 24.47
C ASP A 248 -22.07 -25.44 23.52
N ALA A 249 -20.75 -25.39 23.68
CA ALA A 249 -19.80 -26.20 22.91
C ALA A 249 -19.95 -27.71 23.16
N LEU A 250 -20.13 -28.13 24.42
CA LEU A 250 -20.35 -29.53 24.78
C LEU A 250 -21.65 -30.08 24.15
N PHE A 251 -22.73 -29.30 24.16
CA PHE A 251 -23.99 -29.68 23.54
C PHE A 251 -23.84 -29.79 22.01
N THR A 252 -23.24 -28.78 21.36
CA THR A 252 -22.96 -28.80 19.91
C THR A 252 -22.15 -30.03 19.50
N GLN A 253 -21.14 -30.43 20.30
CA GLN A 253 -20.36 -31.63 20.06
C GLN A 253 -21.23 -32.91 20.00
N TYR A 254 -22.20 -33.06 20.91
CA TYR A 254 -23.11 -34.22 20.89
C TYR A 254 -24.09 -34.19 19.72
N VAL A 255 -24.57 -33.01 19.30
CA VAL A 255 -25.41 -32.88 18.09
C VAL A 255 -24.64 -33.30 16.82
N LEU A 256 -23.38 -32.88 16.69
CA LEU A 256 -22.53 -33.28 15.56
C LEU A 256 -22.21 -34.78 15.57
N ASN A 257 -21.95 -35.37 16.74
CA ASN A 257 -21.73 -36.82 16.88
C ASN A 257 -23.00 -37.63 16.53
N PHE A 258 -24.19 -37.15 16.92
CA PHE A 258 -25.46 -37.77 16.54
C PHE A 258 -25.64 -37.78 15.02
N GLY A 259 -25.37 -36.66 14.35
CA GLY A 259 -25.38 -36.57 12.88
C GLY A 259 -24.34 -37.47 12.18
N ALA A 260 -23.32 -37.93 12.91
CA ALA A 260 -22.34 -38.91 12.44
C ALA A 260 -22.69 -40.37 12.80
N GLY A 261 -23.81 -40.61 13.48
CA GLY A 261 -24.33 -41.95 13.83
C GLY A 261 -24.00 -42.46 15.24
N ASP A 262 -23.35 -41.65 16.10
CA ASP A 262 -23.03 -41.99 17.50
C ASP A 262 -23.91 -41.17 18.46
N GLY A 263 -25.15 -41.64 18.66
CA GLY A 263 -26.20 -40.90 19.36
C GLY A 263 -26.30 -41.22 20.86
N ALA A 264 -26.22 -40.19 21.71
CA ALA A 264 -26.46 -40.33 23.14
C ALA A 264 -27.97 -40.37 23.46
N ASN A 265 -28.42 -41.36 24.23
CA ASN A 265 -29.85 -41.61 24.50
C ASN A 265 -30.61 -40.41 25.11
N TRP A 266 -29.93 -39.56 25.88
CA TRP A 266 -30.56 -38.37 26.49
C TRP A 266 -30.90 -37.29 25.46
N LEU A 267 -30.29 -37.29 24.26
CA LEU A 267 -30.51 -36.28 23.23
C LEU A 267 -31.91 -36.36 22.60
N GLY A 268 -32.57 -37.53 22.67
CA GLY A 268 -33.90 -37.76 22.08
C GLY A 268 -35.04 -36.91 22.67
N SER A 269 -34.84 -36.28 23.84
CA SER A 269 -35.77 -35.26 24.37
C SER A 269 -35.73 -33.97 23.54
N PHE A 270 -34.57 -33.60 23.00
CA PHE A 270 -34.39 -32.39 22.18
C PHE A 270 -34.83 -32.58 20.72
N CYS A 271 -34.96 -33.84 20.25
CA CYS A 271 -35.43 -34.17 18.90
C CYS A 271 -36.96 -34.14 18.73
N GLN A 272 -37.72 -33.69 19.74
CA GLN A 272 -39.18 -33.62 19.66
C GLN A 272 -39.64 -32.53 18.66
N PRO A 273 -40.76 -32.73 17.95
CA PRO A 273 -41.25 -31.76 16.97
C PRO A 273 -41.45 -30.35 17.56
N VAL A 274 -41.00 -29.32 16.84
CA VAL A 274 -41.10 -27.92 17.30
C VAL A 274 -42.56 -27.45 17.19
N ARG A 275 -43.22 -27.30 18.34
CA ARG A 275 -44.63 -26.85 18.45
C ARG A 275 -44.79 -25.35 18.75
N SER A 276 -43.72 -24.68 19.16
CA SER A 276 -43.71 -23.25 19.45
C SER A 276 -42.38 -22.62 19.08
N TRP A 277 -42.42 -21.43 18.48
CA TRP A 277 -41.24 -20.72 17.97
C TRP A 277 -41.19 -19.28 18.49
N ASN A 278 -41.36 -19.14 19.81
CA ASN A 278 -41.07 -17.90 20.52
C ASN A 278 -39.63 -17.45 20.22
N GLY A 279 -39.45 -16.20 19.80
CA GLY A 279 -38.11 -15.62 19.63
C GLY A 279 -37.32 -15.53 20.93
N LEU A 280 -36.06 -15.12 20.83
CA LEU A 280 -35.23 -14.80 22.00
C LEU A 280 -35.94 -13.83 22.98
N LEU A 281 -35.59 -13.93 24.26
CA LEU A 281 -36.02 -13.01 25.31
C LEU A 281 -34.77 -12.51 26.03
N LEU A 282 -34.40 -11.24 25.83
CA LEU A 282 -33.15 -10.66 26.32
C LEU A 282 -33.36 -9.55 27.36
N ARG A 283 -34.63 -9.24 27.67
CA ARG A 283 -35.05 -8.25 28.68
C ARG A 283 -34.96 -8.77 30.11
N ARG A 284 -35.25 -10.06 30.32
CA ARG A 284 -35.04 -10.73 31.62
C ARG A 284 -33.57 -11.20 31.73
N PRO A 285 -32.90 -11.03 32.88
CA PRO A 285 -31.54 -11.57 33.08
C PRO A 285 -31.55 -13.12 33.14
N ILE A 286 -32.65 -13.73 33.59
CA ILE A 286 -32.86 -15.18 33.64
C ILE A 286 -34.30 -15.49 33.23
N ASP A 287 -34.48 -16.43 32.31
CA ASP A 287 -35.78 -16.96 31.92
C ASP A 287 -36.08 -18.24 32.73
N MET A 288 -36.68 -18.07 33.91
CA MET A 288 -37.02 -19.17 34.82
C MET A 288 -37.96 -20.21 34.19
N GLU A 289 -38.83 -19.81 33.26
CA GLU A 289 -39.75 -20.74 32.57
C GLU A 289 -38.96 -21.75 31.74
N LYS A 290 -37.95 -21.29 30.99
CA LYS A 290 -37.05 -22.18 30.23
C LYS A 290 -36.13 -22.99 31.15
N ARG A 291 -35.63 -22.39 32.25
CA ARG A 291 -34.81 -23.09 33.24
C ARG A 291 -35.55 -24.29 33.85
N ASP A 292 -36.81 -24.11 34.24
CA ASP A 292 -37.65 -25.17 34.80
C ASP A 292 -37.90 -26.31 33.79
N LEU A 293 -38.03 -26.00 32.49
CA LEU A 293 -38.14 -27.00 31.42
C LEU A 293 -36.82 -27.79 31.23
N ILE A 294 -35.67 -27.10 31.28
CA ILE A 294 -34.35 -27.75 31.20
C ILE A 294 -34.15 -28.68 32.40
N GLN A 295 -34.48 -28.23 33.62
CA GLN A 295 -34.35 -29.02 34.85
C GLN A 295 -35.24 -30.28 34.83
N LYS A 296 -36.40 -30.25 34.18
CA LYS A 296 -37.29 -31.42 34.01
C LYS A 296 -36.89 -32.34 32.85
N GLY A 297 -36.00 -31.89 31.96
CA GLY A 297 -35.69 -32.60 30.71
C GLY A 297 -36.78 -32.49 29.64
N GLU A 298 -37.64 -31.48 29.73
CA GLU A 298 -38.80 -31.24 28.84
C GLU A 298 -38.56 -30.10 27.83
N ALA A 299 -37.40 -29.43 27.89
CA ALA A 299 -37.05 -28.32 26.99
C ALA A 299 -36.79 -28.77 25.55
N SER A 300 -37.26 -27.99 24.57
CA SER A 300 -36.88 -28.18 23.17
C SER A 300 -35.46 -27.67 22.89
N LEU A 301 -34.88 -28.02 21.74
CA LEU A 301 -33.60 -27.46 21.30
C LEU A 301 -33.64 -25.92 21.22
N LEU A 302 -34.76 -25.35 20.73
CA LEU A 302 -34.93 -23.90 20.66
C LEU A 302 -34.95 -23.27 22.06
N ASP A 303 -35.55 -23.92 23.06
CA ASP A 303 -35.57 -23.41 24.43
C ASP A 303 -34.17 -23.41 25.06
N LEU A 304 -33.44 -24.51 24.93
CA LEU A 304 -32.07 -24.62 25.46
C LEU A 304 -31.13 -23.58 24.83
N ARG A 305 -31.11 -23.47 23.50
CA ARG A 305 -30.28 -22.49 22.77
C ARG A 305 -30.69 -21.05 23.09
N SER A 306 -31.99 -20.77 23.20
CA SER A 306 -32.49 -19.44 23.58
C SER A 306 -32.11 -19.08 25.02
N TYR A 307 -32.10 -20.04 25.94
CA TYR A 307 -31.72 -19.82 27.33
C TYR A 307 -30.21 -19.57 27.46
N LEU A 308 -29.38 -20.46 26.90
CA LEU A 308 -27.92 -20.30 26.86
C LEU A 308 -27.52 -18.92 26.32
N PHE A 309 -28.07 -18.54 25.17
CA PHE A 309 -27.75 -17.25 24.56
C PHE A 309 -28.27 -16.05 25.38
N SER A 310 -29.44 -16.14 26.01
CA SER A 310 -29.94 -15.08 26.90
C SER A 310 -28.98 -14.81 28.08
N ARG A 311 -28.39 -15.87 28.64
CA ARG A 311 -27.38 -15.79 29.70
C ARG A 311 -26.04 -15.24 29.18
N GLN A 312 -25.54 -15.74 28.06
CA GLN A 312 -24.34 -15.18 27.40
C GLN A 312 -24.50 -13.69 27.08
N CYS A 313 -25.65 -13.30 26.50
CA CYS A 313 -25.98 -11.90 26.18
C CYS A 313 -25.97 -11.01 27.42
N THR A 314 -26.60 -11.45 28.52
CA THR A 314 -26.64 -10.71 29.79
C THR A 314 -25.22 -10.48 30.34
N LEU A 315 -24.36 -11.51 30.33
CA LEU A 315 -22.97 -11.42 30.78
C LEU A 315 -22.11 -10.54 29.87
N LEU A 316 -22.30 -10.60 28.55
CA LEU A 316 -21.60 -9.75 27.59
C LEU A 316 -21.98 -8.26 27.71
N ILE A 317 -23.24 -7.97 28.06
CA ILE A 317 -23.69 -6.61 28.39
C ILE A 317 -23.00 -6.12 29.67
N PHE A 318 -22.90 -6.94 30.73
CA PHE A 318 -22.13 -6.59 31.93
C PHE A 318 -20.63 -6.36 31.64
N LEU A 319 -20.06 -7.10 30.68
CA LEU A 319 -18.68 -6.92 30.21
C LEU A 319 -18.50 -5.74 29.25
N GLN A 320 -19.56 -4.99 28.92
CA GLN A 320 -19.56 -3.88 27.96
C GLN A 320 -19.10 -4.30 26.53
N ARG A 321 -19.49 -5.51 26.08
CA ARG A 321 -19.17 -6.07 24.74
C ARG A 321 -20.42 -6.30 23.86
N PRO A 322 -21.20 -5.25 23.54
CA PRO A 322 -22.43 -5.39 22.74
C PRO A 322 -22.18 -5.87 21.29
N TRP A 323 -21.03 -5.55 20.70
CA TRP A 323 -20.65 -6.06 19.36
C TRP A 323 -20.48 -7.58 19.35
N GLU A 324 -20.00 -8.17 20.45
CA GLU A 324 -19.83 -9.62 20.58
C GLU A 324 -21.19 -10.32 20.63
N VAL A 325 -22.20 -9.69 21.26
CA VAL A 325 -23.60 -10.16 21.26
C VAL A 325 -24.16 -10.26 19.84
N THR A 326 -23.98 -9.24 18.99
CA THR A 326 -24.48 -9.32 17.59
C THR A 326 -23.83 -10.44 16.79
N THR A 327 -22.53 -10.65 16.99
CA THR A 327 -21.75 -11.64 16.23
C THR A 327 -22.15 -13.05 16.64
N ARG A 328 -22.16 -13.34 17.95
CA ARG A 328 -22.63 -14.61 18.51
C ARG A 328 -24.11 -14.88 18.22
N ALA A 329 -24.96 -13.85 18.17
CA ALA A 329 -26.37 -14.00 17.78
C ALA A 329 -26.50 -14.52 16.34
N LEU A 330 -25.77 -13.94 15.39
CA LEU A 330 -25.84 -14.35 13.99
C LEU A 330 -25.36 -15.81 13.82
N GLU A 331 -24.26 -16.17 14.50
CA GLU A 331 -23.73 -17.53 14.53
C GLU A 331 -24.73 -18.52 15.14
N LEU A 332 -25.31 -18.22 16.31
CA LEU A 332 -26.34 -19.04 16.96
C LEU A 332 -27.54 -19.29 16.03
N LEU A 333 -28.07 -18.23 15.40
CA LEU A 333 -29.26 -18.33 14.55
C LEU A 333 -29.01 -19.14 13.27
N HIS A 334 -27.79 -19.14 12.74
CA HIS A 334 -27.42 -20.05 11.65
C HIS A 334 -27.19 -21.48 12.15
N ASN A 335 -26.41 -21.66 13.23
CA ASN A 335 -26.07 -22.98 13.77
C ASN A 335 -27.32 -23.75 14.22
N CYS A 336 -28.21 -23.12 14.99
CA CYS A 336 -29.44 -23.76 15.48
C CYS A 336 -30.36 -24.24 14.34
N VAL A 337 -30.43 -23.50 13.23
CA VAL A 337 -31.18 -23.92 12.03
C VAL A 337 -30.55 -25.14 11.35
N GLN A 338 -29.21 -25.27 11.36
CA GLN A 338 -28.55 -26.48 10.84
C GLN A 338 -28.64 -27.67 11.81
N GLU A 339 -28.55 -27.42 13.12
CA GLU A 339 -28.68 -28.45 14.16
C GLU A 339 -30.05 -29.13 14.13
N LEU A 340 -31.13 -28.35 13.99
CA LEU A 340 -32.47 -28.90 13.81
C LEU A 340 -32.60 -29.80 12.56
N ARG A 341 -31.84 -29.50 11.49
CA ARG A 341 -31.77 -30.33 10.29
C ARG A 341 -30.94 -31.59 10.51
N LEU A 342 -29.80 -31.49 11.21
CA LEU A 342 -28.92 -32.63 11.54
C LEU A 342 -29.59 -33.63 12.51
N LEU A 343 -30.46 -33.15 13.40
CA LEU A 343 -31.26 -33.97 14.30
C LEU A 343 -32.59 -34.46 13.69
N GLU A 344 -32.83 -34.18 12.40
CA GLU A 344 -34.04 -34.53 11.65
C GLU A 344 -35.36 -34.09 12.35
N VAL A 345 -35.34 -32.96 13.07
CA VAL A 345 -36.50 -32.50 13.84
C VAL A 345 -37.61 -32.02 12.91
N SER A 346 -38.82 -32.54 13.11
CA SER A 346 -40.02 -32.07 12.40
C SER A 346 -40.36 -30.64 12.82
N VAL A 347 -40.35 -29.71 11.86
CA VAL A 347 -40.71 -28.30 12.05
C VAL A 347 -41.71 -27.86 10.99
N VAL A 348 -42.67 -27.01 11.38
CA VAL A 348 -43.66 -26.40 10.47
C VAL A 348 -42.95 -25.49 9.47
N SER A 349 -43.35 -25.54 8.19
CA SER A 349 -42.78 -24.68 7.13
C SER A 349 -42.89 -23.20 7.50
N GLY A 350 -41.78 -22.47 7.50
CA GLY A 350 -41.69 -21.05 7.89
C GLY A 350 -41.49 -20.78 9.39
N ALA A 351 -41.72 -21.74 10.28
CA ALA A 351 -41.62 -21.50 11.73
C ALA A 351 -40.21 -21.08 12.18
N LEU A 352 -39.16 -21.63 11.55
CA LEU A 352 -37.77 -21.20 11.81
C LEU A 352 -37.49 -19.80 11.27
N ASP A 353 -38.11 -19.41 10.16
CA ASP A 353 -37.96 -18.07 9.60
C ASP A 353 -38.64 -17.04 10.52
N CYS A 354 -39.80 -17.37 11.12
CA CYS A 354 -40.40 -16.58 12.20
C CYS A 354 -39.49 -16.50 13.43
N TRP A 355 -38.93 -17.62 13.90
CA TRP A 355 -38.03 -17.64 15.07
C TRP A 355 -36.80 -16.77 14.86
N VAL A 356 -36.12 -16.91 13.71
CA VAL A 356 -34.95 -16.11 13.34
C VAL A 356 -35.32 -14.63 13.23
N PHE A 357 -36.41 -14.29 12.54
CA PHE A 357 -36.85 -12.90 12.39
C PHE A 357 -37.07 -12.21 13.74
N LEU A 358 -37.82 -12.84 14.64
CA LEU A 358 -38.09 -12.32 15.98
C LEU A 358 -36.81 -12.16 16.80
N SER A 359 -35.92 -13.14 16.70
CA SER A 359 -34.67 -13.19 17.45
C SER A 359 -33.66 -12.12 16.97
N CYS A 360 -33.55 -11.89 15.67
CA CYS A 360 -32.77 -10.78 15.12
C CYS A 360 -33.27 -9.43 15.67
N LEU A 361 -34.58 -9.19 15.63
CA LEU A 361 -35.16 -7.92 16.11
C LEU A 361 -35.01 -7.72 17.63
N GLU A 362 -35.19 -8.77 18.45
CA GLU A 362 -34.96 -8.64 19.90
C GLU A 362 -33.49 -8.34 20.22
N VAL A 363 -32.52 -8.96 19.53
CA VAL A 363 -31.09 -8.63 19.70
C VAL A 363 -30.81 -7.19 19.31
N LEU A 364 -31.33 -6.72 18.17
CA LEU A 364 -31.14 -5.36 17.70
C LEU A 364 -31.73 -4.33 18.69
N HIS A 365 -33.00 -4.50 19.09
CA HIS A 365 -33.64 -3.62 20.07
C HIS A 365 -32.94 -3.66 21.45
N ARG A 366 -32.42 -4.83 21.87
CA ARG A 366 -31.69 -4.94 23.15
C ARG A 366 -30.40 -4.12 23.13
N ILE A 367 -29.72 -4.08 21.99
CA ILE A 367 -28.45 -3.36 21.81
C ILE A 367 -28.69 -1.86 21.61
N GLU A 368 -29.72 -1.48 20.85
CA GLU A 368 -30.21 -0.10 20.78
C GLU A 368 -30.58 0.45 22.17
N GLY A 369 -31.18 -0.38 23.03
CA GLY A 369 -31.51 -0.02 24.41
C GLY A 369 -30.36 -0.02 25.42
N CYS A 370 -29.14 -0.45 25.05
CA CYS A 370 -27.99 -0.48 25.97
C CYS A 370 -26.74 0.27 25.47
N CYS A 371 -26.80 0.89 24.29
CA CYS A 371 -25.67 1.57 23.66
C CYS A 371 -26.00 3.03 23.32
N ASP A 372 -25.04 3.92 23.56
CA ASP A 372 -25.10 5.29 23.05
C ASP A 372 -25.03 5.31 21.52
N ARG A 373 -25.53 6.38 20.89
CA ARG A 373 -25.54 6.52 19.42
C ARG A 373 -24.16 6.33 18.78
N SER A 374 -23.09 6.83 19.40
CA SER A 374 -21.72 6.64 18.91
C SER A 374 -21.24 5.19 18.97
N GLN A 375 -21.68 4.43 19.98
CA GLN A 375 -21.41 3.00 20.10
C GLN A 375 -22.21 2.20 19.06
N LEU A 376 -23.46 2.59 18.79
CA LEU A 376 -24.28 1.98 17.73
C LEU A 376 -23.69 2.21 16.34
N GLU A 377 -23.21 3.43 16.05
CA GLU A 377 -22.54 3.76 14.78
C GLU A 377 -21.24 2.94 14.61
N ALA A 378 -20.45 2.76 15.68
CA ALA A 378 -19.27 1.88 15.68
C ALA A 378 -19.63 0.38 15.52
N ASN A 379 -20.75 -0.07 16.07
CA ASN A 379 -21.24 -1.46 15.99
C ASN A 379 -21.98 -1.78 14.68
N SER A 380 -22.21 -0.79 13.80
CA SER A 380 -22.97 -0.94 12.54
C SER A 380 -22.45 -2.08 11.64
N SER A 381 -21.13 -2.28 11.62
CA SER A 381 -20.44 -3.37 10.92
C SER A 381 -20.87 -4.77 11.36
N HIS A 382 -21.32 -4.92 12.61
CA HIS A 382 -21.75 -6.19 13.19
C HIS A 382 -23.28 -6.33 13.22
N THR A 383 -24.04 -5.24 13.41
CA THR A 383 -25.52 -5.28 13.39
C THR A 383 -26.10 -5.55 12.00
N VAL A 384 -25.44 -5.09 10.92
CA VAL A 384 -25.97 -5.18 9.54
C VAL A 384 -26.26 -6.62 9.09
N GLY A 385 -25.54 -7.61 9.64
CA GLY A 385 -25.79 -9.03 9.37
C GLY A 385 -27.17 -9.48 9.88
N LEU A 386 -27.55 -9.09 11.10
CA LEU A 386 -28.85 -9.41 11.69
C LEU A 386 -30.00 -8.72 10.95
N TRP A 387 -29.82 -7.45 10.55
CA TRP A 387 -30.80 -6.72 9.73
C TRP A 387 -31.01 -7.37 8.36
N THR A 388 -29.93 -7.79 7.71
CA THR A 388 -29.97 -8.49 6.42
C THR A 388 -30.66 -9.84 6.55
N TYR A 389 -30.33 -10.61 7.58
CA TYR A 389 -30.93 -11.93 7.81
C TYR A 389 -32.42 -11.83 8.18
N ALA A 390 -32.81 -10.84 8.99
CA ALA A 390 -34.22 -10.53 9.25
C ALA A 390 -34.97 -10.14 7.96
N THR A 391 -34.35 -9.33 7.10
CA THR A 391 -34.93 -8.93 5.80
C THR A 391 -35.13 -10.14 4.88
N GLU A 392 -34.14 -11.04 4.80
CA GLU A 392 -34.23 -12.30 4.05
C GLU A 392 -35.35 -13.20 4.61
N LYS A 393 -35.43 -13.36 5.94
CA LYS A 393 -36.49 -14.18 6.55
C LYS A 393 -37.88 -13.61 6.35
N LEU A 394 -38.04 -12.29 6.40
CA LEU A 394 -39.32 -11.68 6.05
C LEU A 394 -39.67 -11.93 4.58
N LYS A 395 -38.71 -11.83 3.64
CA LYS A 395 -38.93 -12.20 2.23
C LYS A 395 -39.41 -13.66 2.09
N CYS A 396 -38.74 -14.61 2.74
CA CYS A 396 -39.13 -16.02 2.72
C CYS A 396 -40.55 -16.26 3.25
N LEU A 397 -40.92 -15.59 4.34
CA LEU A 397 -42.27 -15.66 4.90
C LEU A 397 -43.33 -15.03 3.98
N GLY A 398 -43.00 -13.91 3.33
CA GLY A 398 -43.88 -13.27 2.34
C GLY A 398 -44.13 -14.13 1.10
N ASP A 399 -43.08 -14.76 0.57
CA ASP A 399 -43.17 -15.72 -0.53
C ASP A 399 -44.00 -16.97 -0.11
N LEU A 400 -43.77 -17.50 1.10
CA LEU A 400 -44.51 -18.67 1.63
C LEU A 400 -46.00 -18.39 1.89
N CYS A 401 -46.33 -17.17 2.33
CA CYS A 401 -47.69 -16.72 2.61
C CYS A 401 -48.37 -16.04 1.41
N GLY A 402 -47.79 -16.10 0.20
CA GLY A 402 -48.39 -15.53 -1.01
C GLY A 402 -48.49 -13.99 -1.05
N LEU A 403 -47.87 -13.28 -0.09
CA LEU A 403 -47.96 -11.82 0.07
C LEU A 403 -47.16 -11.03 -0.99
N VAL A 404 -46.32 -11.72 -1.76
CA VAL A 404 -45.48 -11.16 -2.84
C VAL A 404 -46.11 -11.36 -4.24
N SER A 405 -47.17 -12.17 -4.35
CA SER A 405 -47.85 -12.51 -5.62
C SER A 405 -48.74 -11.38 -6.13
N GLU A 406 -48.78 -11.14 -7.44
CA GLU A 406 -49.72 -10.19 -8.09
C GLU A 406 -51.18 -10.47 -7.73
N ASN A 407 -51.54 -11.76 -7.60
CA ASN A 407 -52.91 -12.20 -7.31
C ASN A 407 -53.22 -12.29 -5.81
N GLY A 408 -52.25 -11.94 -4.94
CA GLY A 408 -52.37 -12.08 -3.49
C GLY A 408 -52.34 -13.53 -2.98
N PRO A 409 -52.60 -13.74 -1.66
CA PRO A 409 -52.56 -15.05 -1.02
C PRO A 409 -53.75 -15.93 -1.40
N ASN A 410 -53.49 -17.21 -1.68
CA ASN A 410 -54.56 -18.19 -1.89
C ASN A 410 -55.02 -18.84 -0.56
N SER A 411 -55.99 -19.76 -0.62
CA SER A 411 -56.54 -20.42 0.56
C SER A 411 -55.54 -21.32 1.31
N GLU A 412 -54.58 -21.93 0.62
CA GLU A 412 -53.50 -22.70 1.25
C GLU A 412 -52.50 -21.77 1.94
N ASP A 413 -52.18 -20.64 1.32
CA ASP A 413 -51.28 -19.63 1.87
C ASP A 413 -51.86 -19.00 3.15
N LEU A 414 -53.17 -18.73 3.16
CA LEU A 414 -53.86 -18.23 4.34
C LEU A 414 -53.84 -19.26 5.49
N ASN A 415 -54.00 -20.55 5.18
CA ASN A 415 -53.86 -21.62 6.19
C ASN A 415 -52.43 -21.66 6.76
N LYS A 416 -51.39 -21.58 5.92
CA LYS A 416 -49.99 -21.47 6.37
C LYS A 416 -49.79 -20.26 7.29
N THR A 417 -50.37 -19.10 6.94
CA THR A 417 -50.31 -17.90 7.81
C THR A 417 -50.97 -18.14 9.17
N VAL A 418 -52.12 -18.83 9.21
CA VAL A 418 -52.80 -19.17 10.48
C VAL A 418 -51.96 -20.14 11.31
N ASP A 419 -51.40 -21.19 10.71
CA ASP A 419 -50.52 -22.15 11.40
C ASP A 419 -49.27 -21.46 11.96
N LEU A 420 -48.66 -20.55 11.18
CA LEU A 420 -47.50 -19.75 11.59
C LEU A 420 -47.80 -18.81 12.77
N LEU A 421 -48.97 -18.18 12.77
CA LEU A 421 -49.40 -17.32 13.88
C LEU A 421 -49.82 -18.11 15.13
N ALA A 422 -50.32 -19.34 14.97
CA ALA A 422 -50.73 -20.18 16.09
C ALA A 422 -49.53 -20.61 16.97
N GLY A 423 -48.43 -21.05 16.37
CA GLY A 423 -47.23 -21.48 17.11
C GLY A 423 -46.35 -20.35 17.66
N LEU A 424 -46.69 -19.09 17.38
CA LEU A 424 -46.10 -17.93 18.06
C LEU A 424 -46.65 -17.71 19.49
N GLY A 425 -47.79 -18.34 19.83
CA GLY A 425 -48.42 -18.19 21.14
C GLY A 425 -49.02 -16.80 21.40
N ALA A 426 -49.24 -16.48 22.68
CA ALA A 426 -49.77 -15.19 23.11
C ALA A 426 -48.65 -14.16 23.35
N GLU A 427 -48.93 -12.87 23.14
CA GLU A 427 -47.95 -11.81 23.41
C GLU A 427 -47.63 -11.71 24.91
N ARG A 428 -46.34 -11.63 25.25
CA ARG A 428 -45.85 -11.61 26.63
C ARG A 428 -46.04 -10.23 27.27
N PRO A 429 -46.42 -10.13 28.56
CA PRO A 429 -46.79 -8.87 29.20
C PRO A 429 -45.69 -7.77 29.15
N GLU A 430 -44.43 -8.16 29.08
CA GLU A 430 -43.27 -7.26 28.98
C GLU A 430 -43.14 -6.52 27.63
N THR A 431 -43.74 -7.05 26.57
CA THR A 431 -43.74 -6.44 25.24
C THR A 431 -45.08 -5.85 24.84
N VAL A 432 -46.18 -6.22 25.53
CA VAL A 432 -47.55 -5.73 25.29
C VAL A 432 -47.63 -4.20 25.24
N ASN A 433 -46.85 -3.47 26.05
CA ASN A 433 -46.86 -2.00 26.06
C ASN A 433 -45.89 -1.34 25.07
N SER A 434 -45.01 -2.11 24.42
CA SER A 434 -44.06 -1.56 23.43
C SER A 434 -44.70 -1.51 22.04
N PRO A 435 -44.65 -0.38 21.32
CA PRO A 435 -45.08 -0.30 19.92
C PRO A 435 -44.09 -0.99 18.96
N GLN A 436 -42.86 -1.24 19.39
CA GLN A 436 -41.79 -1.88 18.60
C GLN A 436 -41.60 -3.37 18.97
N SER A 437 -42.61 -4.06 19.51
CA SER A 437 -42.42 -5.48 19.83
C SER A 437 -42.18 -6.31 18.55
N PRO A 438 -41.14 -7.17 18.50
CA PRO A 438 -40.88 -8.04 17.35
C PRO A 438 -42.11 -8.86 16.95
N TYR A 439 -42.86 -9.35 17.95
CA TYR A 439 -44.09 -10.10 17.80
C TYR A 439 -45.18 -9.29 17.05
N LYS A 440 -45.45 -8.03 17.46
CA LYS A 440 -46.41 -7.17 16.75
C LYS A 440 -45.94 -6.88 15.33
N LYS A 441 -44.65 -6.56 15.14
CA LYS A 441 -44.09 -6.25 13.82
C LYS A 441 -44.25 -7.42 12.85
N LEU A 442 -43.97 -8.65 13.29
CA LEU A 442 -44.19 -9.86 12.48
C LEU A 442 -45.68 -10.09 12.21
N LYS A 443 -46.53 -9.98 13.23
CA LYS A 443 -47.98 -10.21 13.11
C LYS A 443 -48.66 -9.18 12.20
N GLU A 444 -48.25 -7.92 12.24
CA GLU A 444 -48.70 -6.86 11.34
C GLU A 444 -48.21 -7.12 9.92
N ALA A 445 -46.92 -7.44 9.73
CA ALA A 445 -46.34 -7.75 8.42
C ALA A 445 -46.99 -8.97 7.73
N LEU A 446 -47.48 -9.97 8.49
CA LEU A 446 -48.20 -11.12 7.93
C LEU A 446 -49.72 -10.91 7.78
N SER A 447 -50.27 -9.78 8.25
CA SER A 447 -51.73 -9.56 8.26
C SER A 447 -52.31 -9.12 6.90
N SER A 448 -51.51 -8.53 6.02
CA SER A 448 -51.94 -8.06 4.70
C SER A 448 -50.75 -7.82 3.76
N VAL A 449 -51.04 -7.79 2.45
CA VAL A 449 -50.06 -7.50 1.39
C VAL A 449 -49.44 -6.10 1.56
N GLU A 450 -50.23 -5.10 1.95
CA GLU A 450 -49.79 -3.72 2.17
C GLU A 450 -48.87 -3.60 3.41
N ALA A 451 -49.26 -4.24 4.52
CA ALA A 451 -48.46 -4.25 5.74
C ALA A 451 -47.15 -5.04 5.56
N PHE A 452 -47.18 -6.14 4.80
CA PHE A 452 -45.97 -6.86 4.41
C PHE A 452 -44.99 -5.96 3.66
N GLU A 453 -45.49 -5.31 2.60
CA GLU A 453 -44.69 -4.47 1.71
C GLU A 453 -44.04 -3.30 2.46
N LYS A 454 -44.82 -2.57 3.27
CA LYS A 454 -44.29 -1.52 4.15
C LYS A 454 -43.11 -2.02 5.00
N HIS A 455 -43.30 -3.10 5.75
CA HIS A 455 -42.28 -3.61 6.65
C HIS A 455 -41.07 -4.20 5.91
N TYR A 456 -41.27 -4.86 4.77
CA TYR A 456 -40.19 -5.42 3.97
C TYR A 456 -39.33 -4.32 3.34
N LEU A 457 -39.95 -3.25 2.83
CA LEU A 457 -39.24 -2.09 2.30
C LEU A 457 -38.49 -1.35 3.41
N GLU A 458 -39.11 -1.05 4.56
CA GLU A 458 -38.45 -0.42 5.72
C GLU A 458 -37.18 -1.16 6.15
N LEU A 459 -37.25 -2.49 6.33
CA LEU A 459 -36.08 -3.30 6.71
C LEU A 459 -35.01 -3.33 5.62
N SER A 460 -35.42 -3.47 4.34
CA SER A 460 -34.50 -3.52 3.20
C SER A 460 -33.75 -2.21 2.99
N HIS A 461 -34.44 -1.07 3.12
CA HIS A 461 -33.83 0.25 3.01
C HIS A 461 -32.83 0.49 4.15
N ALA A 462 -33.20 0.18 5.41
CA ALA A 462 -32.28 0.27 6.53
C ALA A 462 -31.01 -0.59 6.32
N ALA A 463 -31.16 -1.86 5.91
CA ALA A 463 -30.03 -2.75 5.64
C ALA A 463 -29.13 -2.25 4.49
N MET A 464 -29.71 -1.69 3.42
CA MET A 464 -28.93 -1.05 2.35
C MET A 464 -28.17 0.19 2.82
N GLU A 465 -28.80 1.05 3.64
CA GLU A 465 -28.16 2.26 4.18
C GLU A 465 -26.99 1.92 5.10
N MET A 466 -27.15 0.93 5.99
CA MET A 466 -26.03 0.42 6.80
C MET A 466 -24.89 -0.12 5.93
N TYR A 467 -25.17 -0.95 4.93
CA TYR A 467 -24.10 -1.43 4.02
C TYR A 467 -23.42 -0.30 3.24
N ARG A 468 -24.14 0.77 2.88
CA ARG A 468 -23.55 1.98 2.27
C ARG A 468 -22.65 2.72 3.26
N ALA A 469 -23.10 2.92 4.50
CA ALA A 469 -22.33 3.57 5.57
C ALA A 469 -21.03 2.83 5.91
N ILE A 470 -21.05 1.49 5.90
CA ILE A 470 -19.88 0.62 6.14
C ILE A 470 -18.98 0.51 4.88
N GLY A 471 -19.37 1.10 3.75
CA GLY A 471 -18.64 1.04 2.48
C GLY A 471 -18.77 -0.29 1.71
N ARG A 472 -19.62 -1.23 2.16
CA ARG A 472 -19.85 -2.53 1.51
C ARG A 472 -20.88 -2.43 0.38
N LEU A 473 -20.55 -1.63 -0.64
CA LEU A 473 -21.45 -1.31 -1.77
C LEU A 473 -21.96 -2.54 -2.55
N ARG A 474 -21.18 -3.63 -2.66
CA ARG A 474 -21.63 -4.87 -3.30
C ARG A 474 -22.82 -5.51 -2.56
N SER A 475 -22.78 -5.55 -1.23
CA SER A 475 -23.87 -6.09 -0.40
C SER A 475 -25.14 -5.23 -0.49
N ALA A 476 -24.99 -3.90 -0.48
CA ALA A 476 -26.11 -2.98 -0.70
C ALA A 476 -26.77 -3.17 -2.09
N ARG A 477 -25.98 -3.42 -3.14
CA ARG A 477 -26.50 -3.69 -4.50
C ARG A 477 -27.14 -5.07 -4.63
N LEU A 478 -26.66 -6.08 -3.90
CA LEU A 478 -27.31 -7.39 -3.85
C LEU A 478 -28.71 -7.31 -3.22
N LEU A 479 -28.86 -6.55 -2.13
CA LEU A 479 -30.18 -6.20 -1.59
C LEU A 479 -31.03 -5.41 -2.59
N GLY A 480 -30.45 -4.43 -3.29
CA GLY A 480 -31.10 -3.70 -4.37
C GLY A 480 -31.63 -4.63 -5.49
N LYS A 481 -30.89 -5.67 -5.88
CA LYS A 481 -31.37 -6.68 -6.83
C LYS A 481 -32.55 -7.48 -6.26
N SER A 482 -32.50 -7.87 -4.99
CA SER A 482 -33.64 -8.54 -4.33
C SER A 482 -34.89 -7.66 -4.30
N LEU A 483 -34.73 -6.35 -4.12
CA LEU A 483 -35.83 -5.39 -4.24
C LEU A 483 -36.33 -5.25 -5.68
N ALA A 484 -35.45 -5.23 -6.68
CA ALA A 484 -35.87 -5.23 -8.08
C ALA A 484 -36.70 -6.46 -8.44
N GLU A 485 -36.29 -7.65 -7.98
CA GLU A 485 -37.07 -8.89 -8.14
C GLU A 485 -38.45 -8.81 -7.46
N PHE A 486 -38.53 -8.16 -6.30
CA PHE A 486 -39.81 -7.90 -5.61
C PHE A 486 -40.70 -6.95 -6.41
N TYR A 487 -40.16 -5.83 -6.90
CA TYR A 487 -40.90 -4.86 -7.71
C TYR A 487 -41.38 -5.44 -9.06
N ILE A 488 -40.57 -6.30 -9.71
CA ILE A 488 -41.00 -7.04 -10.92
C ILE A 488 -42.20 -7.94 -10.61
N ARG A 489 -42.17 -8.71 -9.50
CA ARG A 489 -43.30 -9.57 -9.07
C ARG A 489 -44.56 -8.79 -8.66
N LYS A 490 -44.44 -7.47 -8.44
CA LYS A 490 -45.54 -6.56 -8.09
C LYS A 490 -46.11 -5.80 -9.27
N GLY A 491 -45.51 -5.91 -10.46
CA GLY A 491 -45.90 -5.13 -11.63
C GLY A 491 -45.43 -3.68 -11.63
N ASP A 492 -44.38 -3.33 -10.85
CA ASP A 492 -43.68 -2.04 -10.94
C ASP A 492 -42.28 -2.21 -11.59
N PRO A 493 -42.21 -2.31 -12.93
CA PRO A 493 -40.93 -2.38 -13.62
C PRO A 493 -40.11 -1.08 -13.54
N GLN A 494 -40.70 0.07 -13.17
CA GLN A 494 -40.01 1.36 -13.12
C GLN A 494 -39.09 1.45 -11.90
N SER A 495 -39.58 1.07 -10.71
CA SER A 495 -38.73 0.98 -9.52
C SER A 495 -37.66 -0.09 -9.68
N ALA A 496 -38.01 -1.24 -10.28
CA ALA A 496 -37.07 -2.32 -10.53
C ALA A 496 -35.90 -1.92 -11.44
N GLU A 497 -36.18 -1.22 -12.56
CA GLU A 497 -35.16 -0.81 -13.52
C GLU A 497 -34.04 0.02 -12.85
N ASN A 498 -34.38 0.96 -11.96
CA ASN A 498 -33.41 1.81 -11.27
C ASN A 498 -32.39 0.99 -10.45
N PHE A 499 -32.86 0.03 -9.65
CA PHE A 499 -31.99 -0.85 -8.86
C PHE A 499 -31.15 -1.81 -9.72
N LEU A 500 -31.69 -2.26 -10.85
CA LEU A 500 -30.95 -3.10 -11.80
C LEU A 500 -29.87 -2.31 -12.55
N LEU A 501 -30.13 -1.06 -12.95
CA LEU A 501 -29.15 -0.19 -13.60
C LEU A 501 -27.94 0.10 -12.68
N ASP A 502 -28.17 0.37 -11.40
CA ASP A 502 -27.07 0.58 -10.43
C ASP A 502 -26.25 -0.69 -10.16
N SER A 503 -26.89 -1.85 -10.22
CA SER A 503 -26.21 -3.15 -10.17
C SER A 503 -25.40 -3.39 -11.46
N LEU A 504 -25.98 -3.10 -12.62
CA LEU A 504 -25.34 -3.25 -13.94
C LEU A 504 -24.08 -2.38 -14.07
N LYS A 505 -24.12 -1.10 -13.64
CA LYS A 505 -22.93 -0.21 -13.61
C LYS A 505 -21.75 -0.89 -12.92
N SER A 506 -22.01 -1.63 -11.84
CA SER A 506 -20.99 -2.33 -11.05
C SER A 506 -20.48 -3.57 -11.78
N TYR A 507 -21.36 -4.42 -12.30
CA TYR A 507 -20.97 -5.62 -13.04
C TYR A 507 -20.23 -5.28 -14.34
N VAL A 508 -20.55 -4.16 -15.00
CA VAL A 508 -19.73 -3.58 -16.08
C VAL A 508 -18.36 -3.23 -15.53
N SER A 509 -18.28 -2.35 -14.51
CA SER A 509 -17.00 -1.84 -13.97
C SER A 509 -16.04 -2.95 -13.54
N GLU A 510 -16.57 -4.05 -12.98
CA GLU A 510 -15.82 -5.19 -12.47
C GLU A 510 -15.74 -6.38 -13.45
N SER A 511 -16.28 -6.27 -14.67
CA SER A 511 -16.26 -7.29 -15.73
C SER A 511 -16.91 -8.66 -15.42
N TRP A 512 -17.96 -8.71 -14.59
CA TRP A 512 -18.68 -9.96 -14.28
C TRP A 512 -19.67 -10.31 -15.42
N SER A 513 -19.28 -11.19 -16.33
CA SER A 513 -20.10 -11.54 -17.52
C SER A 513 -21.49 -12.12 -17.18
N LEU A 514 -21.56 -13.25 -16.47
CA LEU A 514 -22.84 -13.96 -16.24
C LEU A 514 -23.88 -13.12 -15.47
N PRO A 515 -23.56 -12.42 -14.36
CA PRO A 515 -24.52 -11.53 -13.68
C PRO A 515 -24.94 -10.35 -14.55
N LEU A 516 -24.05 -9.83 -15.40
CA LEU A 516 -24.34 -8.74 -16.32
C LEU A 516 -25.32 -9.17 -17.43
N THR A 517 -25.13 -10.33 -18.04
CA THR A 517 -26.07 -10.91 -19.01
C THR A 517 -27.45 -11.11 -18.39
N HIS A 518 -27.52 -11.70 -17.19
CA HIS A 518 -28.78 -11.91 -16.46
C HIS A 518 -29.47 -10.58 -16.09
N THR A 519 -28.72 -9.60 -15.57
CA THR A 519 -29.27 -8.28 -15.19
C THR A 519 -29.77 -7.53 -16.42
N ARG A 520 -29.06 -7.61 -17.56
CA ARG A 520 -29.52 -7.04 -18.85
C ARG A 520 -30.82 -7.68 -19.33
N LYS A 521 -31.02 -8.99 -19.14
CA LYS A 521 -32.28 -9.67 -19.49
C LYS A 521 -33.45 -9.14 -18.66
N GLN A 522 -33.26 -8.95 -17.35
CA GLN A 522 -34.26 -8.34 -16.46
C GLN A 522 -34.56 -6.88 -16.85
N ILE A 523 -33.53 -6.08 -17.18
CA ILE A 523 -33.69 -4.70 -17.66
C ILE A 523 -34.46 -4.65 -18.99
N ALA A 524 -34.15 -5.52 -19.94
CA ALA A 524 -34.85 -5.59 -21.22
C ALA A 524 -36.34 -5.93 -21.06
N GLU A 525 -36.68 -6.80 -20.11
CA GLU A 525 -38.07 -7.10 -19.75
C GLU A 525 -38.79 -5.88 -19.16
N CYS A 526 -38.19 -5.19 -18.18
CA CYS A 526 -38.74 -3.94 -17.63
C CYS A 526 -38.92 -2.87 -18.71
N GLN A 527 -37.93 -2.64 -19.57
CA GLN A 527 -37.97 -1.63 -20.63
C GLN A 527 -39.05 -1.92 -21.69
N LYS A 528 -39.28 -3.21 -22.02
CA LYS A 528 -40.35 -3.65 -22.90
C LYS A 528 -41.73 -3.39 -22.30
N GLN A 529 -41.91 -3.68 -21.00
CA GLN A 529 -43.15 -3.38 -20.27
C GLN A 529 -43.41 -1.86 -20.17
N LEU A 530 -42.38 -1.06 -19.88
CA LEU A 530 -42.42 0.41 -19.79
C LEU A 530 -42.54 1.11 -21.16
N ARG A 531 -42.51 0.35 -22.27
CA ARG A 531 -42.54 0.85 -23.66
C ARG A 531 -41.38 1.78 -24.05
N LYS A 532 -40.25 1.72 -23.34
CA LYS A 532 -39.04 2.50 -23.63
C LYS A 532 -38.25 1.88 -24.79
N MET A 533 -38.74 2.04 -26.01
CA MET A 533 -38.20 1.33 -27.18
C MET A 533 -36.72 1.66 -27.47
N ASP A 534 -36.29 2.92 -27.33
CA ASP A 534 -34.89 3.31 -27.60
C ASP A 534 -33.90 2.62 -26.64
N GLU A 535 -34.21 2.61 -25.34
CA GLU A 535 -33.42 1.93 -24.31
C GLU A 535 -33.48 0.40 -24.48
N TYR A 536 -34.66 -0.15 -24.78
CA TYR A 536 -34.86 -1.57 -25.07
C TYR A 536 -34.02 -2.05 -26.27
N LEU A 537 -33.94 -1.26 -27.35
CA LEU A 537 -33.14 -1.59 -28.53
C LEU A 537 -31.63 -1.55 -28.24
N GLN A 538 -31.17 -0.64 -27.38
CA GLN A 538 -29.79 -0.60 -26.91
C GLN A 538 -29.45 -1.84 -26.08
N THR A 539 -30.30 -2.20 -25.11
CA THR A 539 -30.13 -3.42 -24.29
C THR A 539 -30.21 -4.69 -25.15
N SER A 540 -31.11 -4.73 -26.12
CA SER A 540 -31.27 -5.86 -27.05
C SER A 540 -30.06 -6.03 -27.98
N ALA A 541 -29.45 -4.94 -28.46
CA ALA A 541 -28.21 -5.01 -29.25
C ALA A 541 -27.04 -5.60 -28.45
N LEU A 542 -26.93 -5.22 -27.18
CA LEU A 542 -25.95 -5.76 -26.25
C LEU A 542 -26.21 -7.24 -25.90
N LEU A 543 -27.47 -7.69 -25.87
CA LEU A 543 -27.84 -9.09 -25.65
C LEU A 543 -27.60 -9.94 -26.92
N ALA A 544 -27.95 -9.45 -28.11
CA ALA A 544 -27.71 -10.17 -29.37
C ALA A 544 -26.21 -10.44 -29.64
N SER A 545 -25.33 -9.54 -29.19
CA SER A 545 -23.87 -9.69 -29.27
C SER A 545 -23.25 -10.50 -28.12
N ASP A 546 -24.01 -10.85 -27.07
CA ASP A 546 -23.49 -11.55 -25.89
C ASP A 546 -23.24 -13.04 -26.19
N THR A 547 -22.02 -13.51 -25.98
CA THR A 547 -21.62 -14.91 -26.19
C THR A 547 -22.04 -15.85 -25.06
N ASN A 548 -22.53 -15.32 -23.93
CA ASN A 548 -22.99 -16.13 -22.79
C ASN A 548 -24.46 -16.57 -22.92
N LEU A 549 -25.20 -16.07 -23.93
CA LEU A 549 -26.58 -16.46 -24.23
C LEU A 549 -26.63 -17.61 -25.24
N SER A 550 -27.76 -18.32 -25.24
CA SER A 550 -28.06 -19.31 -26.27
C SER A 550 -28.23 -18.65 -27.65
N ASP A 551 -27.86 -19.34 -28.72
CA ASP A 551 -28.03 -18.83 -30.09
C ASP A 551 -29.51 -18.56 -30.45
N GLU A 552 -30.46 -19.21 -29.78
CA GLU A 552 -31.90 -18.95 -29.92
C GLU A 552 -32.29 -17.60 -29.33
N GLU A 553 -31.87 -17.30 -28.09
CA GLU A 553 -32.09 -15.99 -27.46
C GLU A 553 -31.38 -14.86 -28.21
N ARG A 554 -30.15 -15.07 -28.66
CA ARG A 554 -29.41 -14.09 -29.47
C ARG A 554 -30.13 -13.79 -30.79
N LYS A 555 -30.67 -14.82 -31.46
CA LYS A 555 -31.49 -14.65 -32.68
C LYS A 555 -32.78 -13.89 -32.38
N HIS A 556 -33.45 -14.16 -31.26
CA HIS A 556 -34.66 -13.45 -30.85
C HIS A 556 -34.40 -11.93 -30.70
N PHE A 557 -33.39 -11.53 -29.91
CA PHE A 557 -33.06 -10.10 -29.75
C PHE A 557 -32.59 -9.44 -31.06
N CYS A 558 -31.86 -10.17 -31.91
CA CYS A 558 -31.49 -9.69 -33.24
C CYS A 558 -32.72 -9.47 -34.16
N GLN A 559 -33.69 -10.38 -34.12
CA GLN A 559 -34.93 -10.28 -34.89
C GLN A 559 -35.82 -9.12 -34.43
N GLU A 560 -35.92 -8.82 -33.13
CA GLU A 560 -36.65 -7.65 -32.62
C GLU A 560 -36.10 -6.34 -33.22
N ILE A 561 -34.77 -6.20 -33.28
CA ILE A 561 -34.09 -5.05 -33.87
C ILE A 561 -34.37 -4.94 -35.38
N LEU A 562 -34.25 -6.04 -36.13
CA LEU A 562 -34.52 -6.06 -37.58
C LEU A 562 -35.99 -5.80 -37.90
N THR A 563 -36.90 -6.26 -37.03
CA THR A 563 -38.35 -6.02 -37.15
C THR A 563 -38.67 -4.54 -36.90
N PHE A 564 -38.00 -3.88 -35.95
CA PHE A 564 -38.12 -2.43 -35.77
C PHE A 564 -37.52 -1.65 -36.95
N ALA A 565 -36.34 -2.05 -37.43
CA ALA A 565 -35.64 -1.40 -38.53
C ALA A 565 -36.44 -1.37 -39.85
N SER A 566 -37.23 -2.43 -40.11
CA SER A 566 -37.99 -2.64 -41.35
C SER A 566 -39.41 -2.06 -41.37
N GLN A 567 -39.92 -1.52 -40.25
CA GLN A 567 -41.23 -0.87 -40.22
C GLN A 567 -41.21 0.44 -41.03
N THR A 568 -42.13 0.61 -41.98
CA THR A 568 -42.35 1.88 -42.70
C THR A 568 -43.46 2.71 -42.03
N THR A 569 -43.25 4.02 -41.86
CA THR A 569 -44.26 4.94 -41.30
C THR A 569 -45.22 5.41 -42.40
N GLU A 570 -46.18 4.57 -42.75
CA GLU A 570 -47.38 5.00 -43.48
C GLU A 570 -48.38 5.67 -42.53
N ASP A 571 -47.99 6.80 -41.91
CA ASP A 571 -48.98 7.84 -41.58
C ASP A 571 -48.37 9.23 -41.28
N LYS A 572 -48.91 10.23 -41.99
CA LYS A 572 -48.98 11.68 -41.65
C LYS A 572 -47.72 12.38 -41.08
N GLY A 573 -46.93 12.93 -42.00
CA GLY A 573 -46.59 14.37 -42.05
C GLY A 573 -45.92 15.08 -40.85
N GLN A 574 -44.79 15.73 -41.14
CA GLN A 574 -44.11 16.81 -40.36
C GLN A 574 -43.19 16.46 -39.19
N HIS A 575 -42.98 15.18 -38.83
CA HIS A 575 -41.78 14.81 -38.05
C HIS A 575 -40.67 14.29 -38.97
N LYS A 576 -39.46 14.86 -38.83
CA LYS A 576 -38.24 14.33 -39.46
C LYS A 576 -38.09 12.85 -39.09
N GLU A 577 -37.55 12.06 -40.02
CA GLU A 577 -37.21 10.65 -39.80
C GLU A 577 -36.38 10.46 -38.51
N ALA A 578 -37.04 10.05 -37.43
CA ALA A 578 -36.38 9.77 -36.16
C ALA A 578 -35.70 8.39 -36.26
N ARG A 579 -34.46 8.39 -36.76
CA ARG A 579 -33.61 7.20 -36.80
C ARG A 579 -33.03 6.93 -35.42
N VAL A 580 -33.16 5.70 -34.92
CA VAL A 580 -32.65 5.32 -33.61
C VAL A 580 -31.15 5.03 -33.74
N ALA A 581 -30.33 5.79 -33.01
CA ALA A 581 -28.90 5.60 -33.00
C ALA A 581 -28.49 4.52 -31.98
N LEU A 582 -27.78 3.48 -32.43
CA LEU A 582 -27.21 2.43 -31.58
C LEU A 582 -25.68 2.45 -31.69
N SER A 583 -24.99 1.94 -30.67
CA SER A 583 -23.53 1.81 -30.74
C SER A 583 -23.13 0.74 -31.76
N MET A 584 -22.27 1.11 -32.70
CA MET A 584 -21.71 0.15 -33.66
C MET A 584 -20.88 -0.96 -32.97
N SER A 585 -20.33 -0.70 -31.78
CA SER A 585 -19.58 -1.69 -31.00
C SER A 585 -20.43 -2.89 -30.55
N SER A 586 -21.75 -2.73 -30.44
CA SER A 586 -22.69 -3.81 -30.12
C SER A 586 -23.05 -4.68 -31.35
N PHE A 587 -22.62 -4.30 -32.56
CA PHE A 587 -22.95 -5.01 -33.80
C PHE A 587 -21.71 -5.53 -34.53
N THR A 588 -20.64 -4.74 -34.58
CA THR A 588 -19.43 -5.05 -35.33
C THR A 588 -18.17 -4.70 -34.54
N GLN A 589 -17.21 -5.61 -34.52
CA GLN A 589 -15.86 -5.39 -34.02
C GLN A 589 -14.93 -5.11 -35.20
N LEU A 590 -14.18 -4.01 -35.15
CA LEU A 590 -13.15 -3.73 -36.16
C LEU A 590 -11.95 -4.67 -35.94
N GLN A 591 -11.33 -5.15 -37.02
CA GLN A 591 -10.17 -6.05 -36.95
C GLN A 591 -8.91 -5.40 -37.52
N GLU A 592 -8.96 -5.00 -38.79
CA GLU A 592 -7.84 -4.38 -39.49
C GLU A 592 -8.31 -3.42 -40.58
N LEU A 593 -7.47 -2.45 -40.93
CA LEU A 593 -7.62 -1.60 -42.10
C LEU A 593 -6.30 -1.59 -42.87
N ARG A 594 -6.34 -1.80 -44.19
CA ARG A 594 -5.17 -1.88 -45.07
C ARG A 594 -5.19 -0.78 -46.14
N PHE A 595 -4.06 -0.10 -46.31
CA PHE A 595 -3.85 0.87 -47.38
C PHE A 595 -3.28 0.20 -48.64
N ARG A 596 -3.74 0.62 -49.82
CA ARG A 596 -3.17 0.22 -51.12
C ARG A 596 -2.92 1.47 -51.97
N PRO A 597 -1.66 1.89 -52.22
CA PRO A 597 -0.40 1.29 -51.76
C PRO A 597 -0.18 1.39 -50.24
N ALA A 598 0.66 0.50 -49.70
CA ALA A 598 0.86 0.32 -48.26
C ALA A 598 1.55 1.50 -47.55
N SER A 599 2.21 2.41 -48.26
CA SER A 599 2.96 3.53 -47.66
C SER A 599 2.10 4.51 -46.84
N ALA A 600 0.76 4.52 -47.02
CA ALA A 600 -0.17 5.55 -46.53
C ALA A 600 0.25 7.01 -46.85
N LEU A 601 1.21 7.15 -47.77
CA LEU A 601 1.87 8.38 -48.19
C LEU A 601 1.91 8.35 -49.72
N VAL A 602 1.26 9.33 -50.33
CA VAL A 602 1.10 9.41 -51.79
C VAL A 602 1.43 10.81 -52.29
N HIS A 603 1.97 10.94 -53.51
CA HIS A 603 2.12 12.25 -54.12
C HIS A 603 0.75 12.80 -54.57
N VAL A 604 0.66 14.11 -54.77
CA VAL A 604 -0.56 14.76 -55.31
C VAL A 604 -1.00 14.05 -56.60
N GLY A 605 -2.25 13.60 -56.66
CA GLY A 605 -2.85 12.97 -57.84
C GLY A 605 -2.72 11.45 -57.98
N ALA A 606 -2.06 10.73 -57.06
CA ALA A 606 -2.04 9.26 -57.07
C ALA A 606 -3.33 8.65 -56.48
N VAL A 607 -3.64 7.38 -56.82
CA VAL A 607 -4.83 6.66 -56.34
C VAL A 607 -4.51 5.90 -55.04
N LEU A 608 -5.38 6.01 -54.03
CA LEU A 608 -5.29 5.29 -52.76
C LEU A 608 -6.62 4.57 -52.46
N GLN A 609 -6.55 3.29 -52.12
CA GLN A 609 -7.68 2.48 -51.63
C GLN A 609 -7.49 2.14 -50.14
N LEU A 610 -8.59 2.04 -49.40
CA LEU A 610 -8.62 1.51 -48.04
C LEU A 610 -9.52 0.27 -47.99
N GLU A 611 -9.02 -0.82 -47.44
CA GLU A 611 -9.79 -2.04 -47.19
C GLU A 611 -9.99 -2.20 -45.66
N LEU A 612 -11.24 -2.25 -45.20
CA LEU A 612 -11.61 -2.36 -43.79
C LEU A 612 -12.22 -3.75 -43.52
N CYS A 613 -11.58 -4.52 -42.64
CA CYS A 613 -12.08 -5.81 -42.16
C CYS A 613 -12.87 -5.63 -40.85
N VAL A 614 -14.13 -6.08 -40.84
CA VAL A 614 -15.04 -6.01 -39.68
C VAL A 614 -15.63 -7.37 -39.36
N CYS A 615 -15.70 -7.73 -38.08
CA CYS A 615 -16.38 -8.92 -37.59
C CYS A 615 -17.80 -8.56 -37.15
N SER A 616 -18.82 -9.14 -37.78
CA SER A 616 -20.21 -9.02 -37.33
C SER A 616 -20.46 -9.95 -36.14
N LEU A 617 -20.91 -9.36 -35.03
CA LEU A 617 -21.28 -10.07 -33.79
C LEU A 617 -22.72 -10.61 -33.84
N MET A 618 -23.48 -10.28 -34.89
CA MET A 618 -24.87 -10.69 -35.05
C MET A 618 -24.98 -12.17 -35.48
N PRO A 619 -25.94 -12.94 -34.94
CA PRO A 619 -26.11 -14.36 -35.26
C PRO A 619 -26.81 -14.64 -36.61
N VAL A 620 -27.20 -13.59 -37.33
CA VAL A 620 -27.94 -13.65 -38.61
C VAL A 620 -27.35 -12.60 -39.57
N PRO A 621 -27.29 -12.84 -40.90
CA PRO A 621 -26.86 -11.82 -41.86
C PRO A 621 -27.70 -10.55 -41.78
N VAL A 622 -27.05 -9.38 -41.82
CA VAL A 622 -27.70 -8.06 -41.76
C VAL A 622 -27.41 -7.30 -43.05
N GLN A 623 -28.45 -6.81 -43.73
CA GLN A 623 -28.28 -5.91 -44.89
C GLN A 623 -28.13 -4.47 -44.42
N VAL A 624 -27.05 -3.82 -44.86
CA VAL A 624 -26.70 -2.44 -44.55
C VAL A 624 -26.80 -1.61 -45.83
N GLU A 625 -27.80 -0.73 -45.90
CA GLU A 625 -28.05 0.17 -47.04
C GLU A 625 -26.84 1.05 -47.34
N ARG A 626 -26.20 1.56 -46.29
CA ARG A 626 -25.05 2.46 -46.39
C ARG A 626 -24.06 2.22 -45.27
N PHE A 627 -22.82 1.90 -45.61
CA PHE A 627 -21.68 1.91 -44.71
C PHE A 627 -20.75 3.07 -45.08
N ALA A 628 -20.41 3.93 -44.13
CA ALA A 628 -19.67 5.16 -44.42
C ALA A 628 -18.66 5.53 -43.32
N ALA A 629 -17.55 6.15 -43.74
CA ALA A 629 -16.51 6.68 -42.86
C ALA A 629 -16.36 8.19 -43.07
N SER A 630 -16.35 8.99 -42.00
CA SER A 630 -16.12 10.43 -42.09
C SER A 630 -14.63 10.76 -42.10
N VAL A 631 -14.22 11.63 -43.02
CA VAL A 631 -12.83 12.06 -43.24
C VAL A 631 -12.71 13.56 -43.00
N HIS A 632 -11.74 13.93 -42.17
CA HIS A 632 -11.35 15.31 -41.91
C HIS A 632 -9.99 15.62 -42.55
N PHE A 633 -9.97 16.65 -43.40
CA PHE A 633 -8.77 17.18 -44.05
C PHE A 633 -8.14 18.28 -43.18
N THR A 634 -6.82 18.19 -42.97
CA THR A 634 -6.01 19.19 -42.29
C THR A 634 -4.87 19.63 -43.22
N GLN A 635 -4.82 20.92 -43.54
CA GLN A 635 -3.75 21.51 -44.33
C GLN A 635 -2.55 21.81 -43.44
N GLU A 636 -1.51 20.97 -43.47
CA GLU A 636 -0.25 21.23 -42.76
C GLU A 636 0.56 22.35 -43.45
N GLN A 637 1.29 23.15 -42.66
CA GLN A 637 2.30 24.09 -43.18
C GLN A 637 3.57 23.32 -43.58
N PRO A 638 4.35 23.81 -44.56
CA PRO A 638 5.52 23.08 -45.07
C PRO A 638 6.68 23.06 -44.05
N GLY A 639 6.84 21.93 -43.36
CA GLY A 639 7.99 21.70 -42.48
C GLY A 639 8.06 20.26 -41.93
N THR A 640 9.00 19.45 -42.43
CA THR A 640 9.67 18.27 -41.83
C THR A 640 8.90 17.18 -41.04
N THR A 641 7.57 17.24 -40.87
CA THR A 641 6.78 16.24 -40.11
C THR A 641 6.43 14.99 -40.91
N ALA A 642 6.16 15.13 -42.22
CA ALA A 642 5.58 14.05 -43.04
C ALA A 642 6.43 12.77 -43.11
N GLN A 643 7.76 12.90 -43.19
CA GLN A 643 8.65 11.72 -43.26
C GLN A 643 8.79 10.97 -41.93
N LYS A 644 8.57 11.60 -40.77
CA LYS A 644 8.73 10.95 -39.46
C LYS A 644 7.55 10.07 -39.05
N ARG A 645 6.34 10.32 -39.57
CA ARG A 645 5.14 9.52 -39.25
C ARG A 645 5.01 8.24 -40.09
N ALA A 646 5.41 8.30 -41.36
CA ALA A 646 5.40 7.12 -42.25
C ALA A 646 6.30 5.97 -41.76
N ALA A 647 7.33 6.27 -40.96
CA ALA A 647 8.28 5.28 -40.45
C ALA A 647 7.73 4.34 -39.35
N GLN A 648 6.50 4.55 -38.84
CA GLN A 648 5.98 3.76 -37.71
C GLN A 648 5.20 2.49 -38.10
N ASN A 649 4.80 2.31 -39.36
CA ASN A 649 4.09 1.10 -39.83
C ASN A 649 4.47 0.75 -41.29
N PRO A 650 5.46 -0.13 -41.53
CA PRO A 650 5.93 -0.46 -42.88
C PRO A 650 4.91 -1.23 -43.74
N ASP A 651 4.01 -2.00 -43.13
CA ASP A 651 3.06 -2.89 -43.82
C ASP A 651 1.73 -2.21 -44.22
N GLY A 652 1.56 -0.91 -43.98
CA GLY A 652 0.33 -0.18 -44.36
C GLY A 652 -0.96 -0.71 -43.73
N THR A 653 -0.85 -1.43 -42.61
CA THR A 653 -1.97 -2.10 -41.94
C THR A 653 -2.15 -1.53 -40.55
N VAL A 654 -3.37 -1.07 -40.25
CA VAL A 654 -3.79 -0.61 -38.92
C VAL A 654 -4.63 -1.71 -38.30
N THR A 655 -4.12 -2.36 -37.26
CA THR A 655 -4.90 -3.32 -36.48
C THR A 655 -5.70 -2.62 -35.39
N PHE A 656 -6.95 -3.03 -35.22
CA PHE A 656 -7.82 -2.55 -34.15
C PHE A 656 -7.77 -3.54 -32.97
N PRO A 657 -7.61 -3.07 -31.73
CA PRO A 657 -7.58 -3.96 -30.58
C PRO A 657 -8.93 -4.66 -30.41
N ALA A 658 -8.88 -5.98 -30.21
CA ALA A 658 -10.06 -6.81 -30.00
C ALA A 658 -10.69 -6.61 -28.61
N ALA A 659 -11.29 -5.43 -28.40
CA ALA A 659 -12.10 -5.02 -27.25
C ALA A 659 -11.51 -5.34 -25.84
N SER A 660 -10.61 -4.47 -25.36
CA SER A 660 -10.41 -4.31 -23.91
C SER A 660 -11.69 -3.70 -23.28
N PRO A 661 -12.03 -4.02 -22.01
CA PRO A 661 -13.41 -3.97 -21.54
C PRO A 661 -13.97 -2.55 -21.42
N ALA A 662 -15.28 -2.42 -21.62
CA ALA A 662 -16.07 -1.18 -21.54
C ALA A 662 -16.23 -0.62 -20.10
N SER A 663 -15.19 -0.73 -19.29
CA SER A 663 -15.18 -0.50 -17.84
C SER A 663 -13.98 0.30 -17.34
N ALA A 664 -12.88 0.34 -18.09
CA ALA A 664 -11.78 1.26 -17.82
C ALA A 664 -12.00 2.56 -18.61
N SER A 665 -11.94 3.70 -17.92
CA SER A 665 -11.65 4.98 -18.59
C SER A 665 -10.38 4.81 -19.44
N PRO A 666 -10.33 5.33 -20.67
CA PRO A 666 -9.18 5.12 -21.56
C PRO A 666 -7.90 5.58 -20.85
N ALA A 667 -6.97 4.65 -20.64
CA ALA A 667 -5.73 4.94 -19.92
C ALA A 667 -4.90 6.00 -20.67
N LEU A 668 -4.18 6.86 -19.94
CA LEU A 668 -3.31 7.87 -20.55
C LEU A 668 -2.23 7.21 -21.43
N GLU A 669 -2.38 7.26 -22.74
CA GLU A 669 -1.40 6.72 -23.68
C GLU A 669 -0.33 7.77 -23.96
N LEU A 670 0.71 7.75 -23.14
CA LEU A 670 1.82 8.67 -23.27
C LEU A 670 2.84 8.12 -24.29
N CYS A 671 3.17 8.94 -25.28
CA CYS A 671 4.24 8.70 -26.22
C CYS A 671 5.30 9.78 -26.07
N GLU A 672 6.57 9.36 -26.06
CA GLU A 672 7.68 10.30 -26.17
C GLU A 672 7.73 10.86 -27.61
N ILE A 673 7.78 12.18 -27.74
CA ILE A 673 8.07 12.87 -28.99
C ILE A 673 9.49 13.43 -28.85
N GLN A 674 10.38 12.97 -29.72
CA GLN A 674 11.77 13.41 -29.80
C GLN A 674 11.98 14.15 -31.14
N GLU A 675 12.15 15.47 -31.07
CA GLU A 675 12.50 16.28 -32.23
C GLU A 675 14.01 16.39 -32.35
N HIS A 676 14.60 15.56 -33.20
CA HIS A 676 16.01 15.69 -33.58
C HIS A 676 16.23 16.78 -34.64
N SER A 677 17.31 17.55 -34.49
CA SER A 677 17.81 18.49 -35.49
C SER A 677 18.10 17.78 -36.81
N PRO A 678 17.65 18.32 -37.97
CA PRO A 678 17.92 17.71 -39.27
C PRO A 678 19.38 17.77 -39.72
N SER A 679 20.25 18.58 -39.06
CA SER A 679 21.67 18.68 -39.41
C SER A 679 22.56 17.72 -38.61
N ASP A 680 22.34 17.63 -37.30
CA ASP A 680 23.30 17.01 -36.35
C ASP A 680 22.71 15.75 -35.68
N ASN A 681 21.45 15.42 -35.98
CA ASN A 681 20.62 14.42 -35.29
C ASN A 681 20.53 14.59 -33.75
N ALA A 682 21.01 15.72 -33.22
CA ALA A 682 20.91 16.07 -31.81
C ALA A 682 19.47 16.37 -31.41
N LEU A 683 19.06 15.90 -30.24
CA LEU A 683 17.72 16.11 -29.68
C LEU A 683 17.50 17.60 -29.37
N ASN A 684 16.68 18.30 -30.18
CA ASN A 684 16.30 19.70 -29.98
C ASN A 684 15.20 19.84 -28.91
N SER A 685 14.19 18.98 -28.96
CA SER A 685 13.10 18.95 -27.99
C SER A 685 12.73 17.51 -27.64
N ALA A 686 12.35 17.28 -26.38
CA ALA A 686 11.68 16.07 -25.94
C ALA A 686 10.44 16.45 -25.16
N GLY A 687 9.31 15.89 -25.55
CA GLY A 687 8.02 16.11 -24.92
C GLY A 687 7.26 14.80 -24.76
N VAL A 688 6.34 14.76 -23.80
CA VAL A 688 5.42 13.64 -23.65
C VAL A 688 4.07 14.06 -24.22
N ALA A 689 3.63 13.39 -25.28
CA ALA A 689 2.34 13.64 -25.92
C ALA A 689 1.37 12.49 -25.63
N CYS A 690 0.16 12.84 -25.24
CA CYS A 690 -0.91 11.86 -25.05
C CYS A 690 -1.57 11.52 -26.40
N LYS A 691 -1.33 10.31 -26.91
CA LYS A 691 -1.87 9.81 -28.19
C LYS A 691 -3.40 9.86 -28.23
N ASN A 692 -4.04 9.52 -27.10
CA ASN A 692 -5.48 9.52 -26.95
C ASN A 692 -6.04 10.78 -26.27
N MET A 693 -5.33 11.91 -26.32
CA MET A 693 -5.80 13.19 -25.74
C MET A 693 -7.19 13.61 -26.25
N HIS A 694 -7.52 13.26 -27.50
CA HIS A 694 -8.82 13.52 -28.12
C HIS A 694 -9.98 12.70 -27.50
N LEU A 695 -9.69 11.57 -26.85
CA LEU A 695 -10.65 10.79 -26.06
C LEU A 695 -10.79 11.33 -24.62
N LEU A 696 -9.78 12.06 -24.12
CA LEU A 696 -9.69 12.51 -22.73
C LEU A 696 -10.11 13.97 -22.49
N MET A 697 -9.97 14.84 -23.49
CA MET A 697 -10.07 16.30 -23.31
C MET A 697 -11.31 16.97 -23.93
N ARG A 698 -12.31 16.21 -24.40
CA ARG A 698 -13.55 16.82 -24.92
C ARG A 698 -14.42 17.31 -23.76
N ARG A 699 -14.75 18.61 -23.78
CA ARG A 699 -15.47 19.30 -22.69
C ARG A 699 -16.82 18.64 -22.38
N GLN A 700 -17.09 18.47 -21.09
CA GLN A 700 -18.45 18.57 -20.56
C GLN A 700 -18.89 20.03 -20.75
N ASP A 701 -19.77 20.29 -21.71
CA ASP A 701 -20.42 21.61 -21.80
C ASP A 701 -21.45 21.74 -20.66
N SER A 702 -21.53 22.94 -20.11
CA SER A 702 -21.99 23.19 -18.75
C SER A 702 -23.51 23.00 -18.52
N ALA A 703 -23.87 22.00 -17.73
CA ALA A 703 -25.12 21.94 -16.96
C ALA A 703 -24.89 21.21 -15.63
N THR A 704 -25.62 21.57 -14.58
CA THR A 704 -25.37 21.17 -13.19
C THR A 704 -25.81 19.73 -12.85
N SER A 705 -24.87 18.84 -12.55
CA SER A 705 -24.96 17.77 -11.52
C SER A 705 -23.71 16.87 -11.54
N LEU A 706 -23.37 16.27 -10.40
CA LEU A 706 -22.26 15.31 -10.24
C LEU A 706 -22.71 13.88 -10.56
N ASP A 707 -23.41 13.69 -11.68
CA ASP A 707 -23.74 12.36 -12.21
C ASP A 707 -22.80 12.02 -13.38
N MET A 708 -22.07 10.92 -13.25
CA MET A 708 -21.25 10.36 -14.34
C MET A 708 -22.14 9.96 -15.52
N PRO A 709 -21.66 10.11 -16.77
CA PRO A 709 -22.53 10.16 -17.94
C PRO A 709 -23.23 8.81 -18.17
N ASN A 710 -24.55 8.80 -17.99
CA ASN A 710 -25.40 7.88 -18.72
C ASN A 710 -25.09 8.06 -20.22
N LEU A 711 -24.95 6.95 -20.96
CA LEU A 711 -24.69 6.92 -22.41
C LEU A 711 -25.94 7.34 -23.24
N THR A 712 -26.72 8.26 -22.71
CA THR A 712 -28.03 8.68 -23.22
C THR A 712 -27.91 9.89 -24.15
N HIS A 713 -28.27 9.65 -25.41
CA HIS A 713 -28.55 10.61 -26.50
C HIS A 713 -27.41 11.51 -27.03
N ASN A 714 -26.57 12.16 -26.22
CA ASN A 714 -25.74 13.27 -26.75
C ASN A 714 -24.44 12.88 -27.50
N ALA A 715 -23.98 11.62 -27.39
CA ALA A 715 -22.71 11.19 -27.98
C ALA A 715 -22.81 10.63 -29.42
N LEU A 716 -24.01 10.46 -29.96
CA LEU A 716 -24.28 9.71 -31.21
C LEU A 716 -24.69 10.61 -32.40
N ASN A 717 -24.38 11.90 -32.36
CA ASN A 717 -24.66 12.80 -33.48
C ASN A 717 -23.63 12.65 -34.61
N LEU A 718 -24.09 12.59 -35.87
CA LEU A 718 -23.20 12.68 -37.04
C LEU A 718 -22.71 14.11 -37.24
N ASP A 719 -21.44 14.24 -37.60
CA ASP A 719 -20.83 15.50 -38.03
C ASP A 719 -21.19 15.77 -39.50
N ASP A 720 -22.29 16.51 -39.73
CA ASP A 720 -22.92 16.72 -41.05
C ASP A 720 -22.03 17.43 -42.09
N GLY A 721 -20.89 18.00 -41.68
CA GLY A 721 -19.97 18.77 -42.54
C GLY A 721 -18.80 18.00 -43.16
N ALA A 722 -18.57 16.74 -42.79
CA ALA A 722 -17.36 15.99 -43.19
C ALA A 722 -17.50 15.28 -44.55
N GLN A 723 -16.40 15.18 -45.32
CA GLN A 723 -16.36 14.32 -46.50
C GLN A 723 -16.53 12.86 -46.07
N MET A 724 -17.47 12.13 -46.70
CA MET A 724 -17.74 10.73 -46.36
C MET A 724 -17.27 9.78 -47.47
N LEU A 725 -16.45 8.81 -47.09
CA LEU A 725 -16.24 7.58 -47.86
C LEU A 725 -17.53 6.75 -47.74
N LYS A 726 -17.99 6.13 -48.83
CA LYS A 726 -19.27 5.40 -48.87
C LYS A 726 -19.14 4.07 -49.60
N ALA A 727 -19.71 3.02 -49.02
CA ALA A 727 -20.10 1.78 -49.66
C ALA A 727 -21.62 1.60 -49.48
N SER A 728 -22.32 1.14 -50.51
CA SER A 728 -23.77 0.88 -50.48
C SER A 728 -24.07 -0.61 -50.58
N ASP A 729 -25.23 -1.01 -50.06
CA ASP A 729 -25.80 -2.36 -50.21
C ASP A 729 -24.88 -3.50 -49.71
N VAL A 730 -24.25 -3.28 -48.55
CA VAL A 730 -23.33 -4.24 -47.94
C VAL A 730 -24.10 -5.24 -47.10
N THR A 731 -24.06 -6.53 -47.44
CA THR A 731 -24.57 -7.60 -46.58
C THR A 731 -23.47 -8.06 -45.62
N LEU A 732 -23.64 -7.79 -44.33
CA LEU A 732 -22.73 -8.27 -43.28
C LEU A 732 -23.11 -9.70 -42.88
N MET A 733 -22.25 -10.65 -43.23
CA MET A 733 -22.34 -12.04 -42.76
C MET A 733 -21.86 -12.14 -41.30
N PRO A 734 -22.37 -13.08 -40.48
CA PRO A 734 -21.80 -13.38 -39.17
C PRO A 734 -20.30 -13.72 -39.28
N GLY A 735 -19.46 -13.13 -38.42
CA GLY A 735 -18.00 -13.23 -38.55
C GLY A 735 -17.40 -12.18 -39.49
N ASN A 736 -16.26 -12.50 -40.13
CA ASN A 736 -15.42 -11.52 -40.82
C ASN A 736 -15.98 -11.08 -42.19
N ASN A 737 -15.96 -9.77 -42.46
CA ASN A 737 -16.37 -9.12 -43.70
C ASN A 737 -15.29 -8.10 -44.13
N SER A 738 -15.11 -7.86 -45.44
CA SER A 738 -14.21 -6.83 -45.97
C SER A 738 -15.00 -5.76 -46.75
N ILE A 739 -14.69 -4.48 -46.53
CA ILE A 739 -15.34 -3.32 -47.13
C ILE A 739 -14.27 -2.39 -47.73
N VAL A 740 -14.38 -2.05 -49.01
CA VAL A 740 -13.36 -1.25 -49.73
C VAL A 740 -13.85 0.17 -50.01
N PHE A 741 -13.00 1.16 -49.76
CA PHE A 741 -13.20 2.60 -50.02
C PHE A 741 -12.10 3.16 -50.92
N THR A 742 -12.39 4.25 -51.64
CA THR A 742 -11.41 5.01 -52.45
C THR A 742 -11.15 6.38 -51.84
N ALA A 743 -9.89 6.73 -51.59
CA ALA A 743 -9.50 7.93 -50.84
C ALA A 743 -9.23 9.16 -51.75
N PRO A 744 -9.56 10.39 -51.30
CA PRO A 744 -9.16 11.62 -52.00
C PRO A 744 -7.67 11.97 -51.82
N SER A 745 -7.01 12.40 -52.91
CA SER A 745 -5.56 12.71 -52.98
C SER A 745 -5.22 14.02 -53.72
N GLN A 746 -6.21 14.90 -53.95
CA GLN A 746 -6.06 16.08 -54.82
C GLN A 746 -5.35 17.28 -54.16
N LYS A 747 -5.29 17.35 -52.83
CA LYS A 747 -4.64 18.44 -52.08
C LYS A 747 -3.57 17.89 -51.15
N PRO A 748 -2.38 18.50 -51.10
CA PRO A 748 -1.35 18.14 -50.12
C PRO A 748 -1.84 18.47 -48.70
N GLY A 749 -1.49 17.62 -47.74
CA GLY A 749 -1.97 17.67 -46.36
C GLY A 749 -2.34 16.30 -45.79
N ALA A 750 -2.88 16.30 -44.57
CA ALA A 750 -3.22 15.11 -43.81
C ALA A 750 -4.74 14.84 -43.85
N TYR A 751 -5.13 13.59 -44.04
CA TYR A 751 -6.54 13.15 -44.05
C TYR A 751 -6.73 12.12 -42.93
N THR A 752 -7.69 12.37 -42.03
CA THR A 752 -7.95 11.55 -40.84
C THR A 752 -9.36 10.99 -40.85
N LEU A 753 -9.52 9.68 -40.62
CA LEU A 753 -10.84 9.07 -40.44
C LEU A 753 -11.28 9.26 -38.97
N ARG A 754 -12.54 9.70 -38.75
CA ARG A 754 -13.04 10.04 -37.40
C ARG A 754 -14.17 9.13 -36.90
N GLN A 755 -15.22 8.96 -37.70
CA GLN A 755 -16.42 8.21 -37.32
C GLN A 755 -16.73 7.14 -38.37
N LEU A 756 -17.33 6.02 -37.95
CA LEU A 756 -18.02 5.09 -38.84
C LEU A 756 -19.53 5.14 -38.59
N CYS A 757 -20.30 4.97 -39.67
CA CYS A 757 -21.75 4.92 -39.64
C CYS A 757 -22.23 3.80 -40.57
N ALA A 758 -23.09 2.91 -40.06
CA ALA A 758 -23.85 1.95 -40.85
C ALA A 758 -25.36 2.22 -40.69
N THR A 759 -26.13 2.12 -41.78
CA THR A 759 -27.57 2.39 -41.79
C THR A 759 -28.34 1.13 -42.20
N VAL A 760 -29.33 0.76 -41.38
CA VAL A 760 -30.22 -0.40 -41.56
C VAL A 760 -31.65 0.09 -41.31
N GLY A 761 -32.35 0.53 -42.36
CA GLY A 761 -33.67 1.15 -42.24
C GLY A 761 -33.69 2.31 -41.25
N ARG A 762 -34.54 2.20 -40.22
CA ARG A 762 -34.62 3.18 -39.12
C ARG A 762 -33.46 3.16 -38.12
N VAL A 763 -32.61 2.13 -38.15
CA VAL A 763 -31.53 1.96 -37.17
C VAL A 763 -30.22 2.49 -37.76
N GLN A 764 -29.54 3.35 -37.00
CA GLN A 764 -28.25 3.91 -37.38
C GLN A 764 -27.17 3.46 -36.38
N LEU A 765 -26.26 2.62 -36.83
CA LEU A 765 -25.14 2.13 -36.04
C LEU A 765 -23.99 3.12 -36.16
N ILE A 766 -23.57 3.71 -35.05
CA ILE A 766 -22.55 4.77 -35.04
C ILE A 766 -21.37 4.36 -34.17
N LEU A 767 -20.17 4.48 -34.73
CA LEU A 767 -18.91 4.46 -33.99
C LEU A 767 -18.39 5.91 -33.94
N PRO A 768 -18.51 6.60 -32.79
CA PRO A 768 -18.17 8.03 -32.70
C PRO A 768 -16.65 8.30 -32.77
N HIS A 769 -15.81 7.30 -32.52
CA HIS A 769 -14.35 7.42 -32.53
C HIS A 769 -13.69 6.15 -33.10
N LEU A 770 -12.79 6.33 -34.05
CA LEU A 770 -11.84 5.31 -34.51
C LEU A 770 -10.56 5.38 -33.70
N TYR A 771 -10.21 4.30 -33.00
CA TYR A 771 -8.95 4.15 -32.29
C TYR A 771 -8.33 2.76 -32.58
N PRO A 772 -7.04 2.66 -32.96
CA PRO A 772 -6.08 3.74 -33.15
C PRO A 772 -6.44 4.69 -34.32
N VAL A 773 -5.88 5.91 -34.29
CA VAL A 773 -6.20 6.95 -35.28
C VAL A 773 -5.71 6.54 -36.66
N VAL A 774 -6.61 6.53 -37.65
CA VAL A 774 -6.28 6.21 -39.04
C VAL A 774 -6.04 7.51 -39.82
N GLN A 775 -4.82 7.70 -40.33
CA GLN A 775 -4.39 8.88 -41.09
C GLN A 775 -3.61 8.45 -42.35
N TYR A 776 -3.74 9.22 -43.43
CA TYR A 776 -2.86 9.16 -44.59
C TYR A 776 -2.45 10.57 -45.05
N GLU A 777 -1.32 10.69 -45.74
CA GLU A 777 -0.69 11.98 -46.07
C GLU A 777 -0.40 12.14 -47.57
N VAL A 778 -0.48 13.40 -48.05
CA VAL A 778 -0.26 13.77 -49.46
C VAL A 778 0.82 14.85 -49.55
N TYR A 779 1.91 14.62 -50.31
CA TYR A 779 3.15 15.42 -50.22
C TYR A 779 3.70 15.98 -51.56
N SER A 780 4.71 16.87 -51.45
CA SER A 780 5.52 17.49 -52.53
C SER A 780 6.95 17.80 -52.02
N GLN A 781 7.99 17.81 -52.88
CA GLN A 781 9.41 17.87 -52.45
C GLN A 781 10.34 18.67 -53.40
N GLU A 782 11.38 19.30 -52.84
CA GLU A 782 12.43 20.10 -53.51
C GLU A 782 13.76 19.32 -53.71
N PRO A 783 14.66 19.73 -54.64
CA PRO A 783 16.00 19.14 -54.80
C PRO A 783 16.90 19.33 -53.57
N GLN A 784 17.73 18.33 -53.24
CA GLN A 784 18.60 18.33 -52.05
C GLN A 784 19.97 17.69 -52.33
N LEU A 785 21.04 18.25 -51.76
CA LEU A 785 22.38 17.65 -51.71
C LEU A 785 22.66 17.18 -50.28
N SER A 786 23.18 15.97 -50.13
CA SER A 786 23.70 15.44 -48.86
C SER A 786 25.10 14.85 -49.05
N ILE A 787 25.93 15.00 -48.03
CA ILE A 787 27.30 14.48 -47.97
C ILE A 787 27.40 13.60 -46.72
N GLN A 788 27.87 12.38 -46.86
CA GLN A 788 27.95 11.37 -45.80
C GLN A 788 29.31 10.68 -45.83
N PRO A 789 30.04 10.55 -44.71
CA PRO A 789 31.27 9.76 -44.68
C PRO A 789 30.96 8.27 -44.90
N LEU A 790 31.89 7.52 -45.51
CA LEU A 790 31.75 6.07 -45.69
C LEU A 790 32.02 5.27 -44.41
N THR A 791 32.74 5.87 -43.46
CA THR A 791 32.94 5.36 -42.10
C THR A 791 32.11 6.18 -41.12
N GLU A 792 31.56 5.57 -40.07
CA GLU A 792 30.70 6.26 -39.09
C GLU A 792 31.40 7.47 -38.45
N ASN A 793 32.71 7.35 -38.20
CA ASN A 793 33.55 8.40 -37.67
C ASN A 793 34.73 8.66 -38.61
N LEU A 794 34.88 9.89 -39.10
CA LEU A 794 36.12 10.31 -39.75
C LEU A 794 37.20 10.50 -38.69
N LEU A 795 38.38 9.90 -38.87
CA LEU A 795 39.53 10.00 -37.97
C LEU A 795 40.53 11.06 -38.42
N ALA A 796 40.99 11.90 -37.51
CA ALA A 796 42.07 12.85 -37.79
C ALA A 796 43.42 12.14 -37.98
N GLY A 797 44.20 12.59 -38.97
CA GLY A 797 45.51 12.03 -39.34
C GLY A 797 45.50 11.01 -40.48
N LEU A 798 44.33 10.51 -40.91
CA LEU A 798 44.19 9.48 -41.95
C LEU A 798 43.31 9.95 -43.13
N PRO A 799 43.64 9.58 -44.39
CA PRO A 799 42.77 9.82 -45.54
C PRO A 799 41.58 8.85 -45.55
N GLN A 800 40.36 9.35 -45.77
CA GLN A 800 39.10 8.59 -45.73
C GLN A 800 38.10 9.06 -46.80
N GLN A 801 37.22 8.17 -47.24
CA GLN A 801 36.25 8.44 -48.30
C GLN A 801 34.92 9.02 -47.79
N VAL A 802 34.31 9.88 -48.62
CA VAL A 802 33.06 10.57 -48.36
C VAL A 802 32.14 10.46 -49.59
N LYS A 803 30.89 10.05 -49.38
CA LYS A 803 29.83 9.90 -50.37
C LYS A 803 29.02 11.19 -50.53
N PHE A 804 28.77 11.57 -51.77
CA PHE A 804 27.87 12.65 -52.16
C PHE A 804 26.61 12.03 -52.75
N THR A 805 25.43 12.54 -52.34
CA THR A 805 24.12 12.06 -52.80
C THR A 805 23.23 13.25 -53.13
N ILE A 806 22.75 13.33 -54.37
CA ILE A 806 21.85 14.38 -54.88
C ILE A 806 20.46 13.76 -55.13
N LEU A 807 19.45 14.31 -54.46
CA LEU A 807 18.03 14.08 -54.73
C LEU A 807 17.53 15.17 -55.67
N THR A 808 17.03 14.80 -56.85
CA THR A 808 16.61 15.78 -57.87
C THR A 808 15.25 16.43 -57.59
N GLY A 809 14.37 15.80 -56.81
CA GLY A 809 13.04 16.35 -56.49
C GLY A 809 12.27 16.71 -57.76
N HIS A 810 11.65 17.89 -57.80
CA HIS A 810 10.99 18.39 -59.02
C HIS A 810 11.94 19.02 -60.07
N TYR A 811 13.25 19.07 -59.81
CA TYR A 811 14.27 19.62 -60.72
C TYR A 811 14.85 18.53 -61.64
N ALA A 812 15.34 18.89 -62.82
CA ALA A 812 15.98 17.97 -63.76
C ALA A 812 17.38 18.45 -64.13
N VAL A 813 18.40 17.63 -63.87
CA VAL A 813 19.82 17.97 -64.06
C VAL A 813 20.17 17.97 -65.55
N LYS A 814 20.78 19.05 -66.02
CA LYS A 814 21.07 19.33 -67.43
C LYS A 814 22.56 19.14 -67.74
N LYS A 815 22.87 19.00 -69.03
CA LYS A 815 24.24 18.85 -69.51
C LYS A 815 24.99 20.17 -69.35
N GLY A 816 25.96 20.21 -68.43
CA GLY A 816 26.77 21.39 -68.11
C GLY A 816 26.70 21.81 -66.63
N ASP A 817 25.78 21.22 -65.87
CA ASP A 817 25.65 21.45 -64.43
C ASP A 817 26.87 20.89 -63.67
N ALA A 818 27.41 21.66 -62.72
CA ALA A 818 28.60 21.29 -61.95
C ALA A 818 28.54 21.80 -60.49
N LEU A 819 29.17 21.06 -59.58
CA LEU A 819 29.38 21.45 -58.18
C LEU A 819 30.76 22.09 -58.00
N GLN A 820 30.89 23.10 -57.13
CA GLN A 820 32.17 23.71 -56.77
C GLN A 820 32.39 23.62 -55.25
N LEU A 821 33.53 23.07 -54.80
CA LEU A 821 33.89 22.82 -53.40
C LEU A 821 35.07 23.69 -52.97
N SER A 822 35.04 24.32 -51.79
CA SER A 822 36.19 25.05 -51.23
C SER A 822 37.21 24.13 -50.53
N ASN A 823 38.50 24.32 -50.76
CA ASN A 823 39.59 23.60 -50.08
C ASN A 823 40.15 24.40 -48.89
N THR A 824 40.62 23.74 -47.81
CA THR A 824 41.28 24.40 -46.66
C THR A 824 42.63 23.73 -46.30
N ASP A 825 43.58 24.51 -45.77
CA ASP A 825 44.95 24.03 -45.46
C ASP A 825 45.00 22.91 -44.40
N SER A 826 43.98 22.84 -43.53
CA SER A 826 43.86 21.81 -42.50
C SER A 826 43.09 20.58 -42.98
N MET A 827 42.50 20.63 -44.18
CA MET A 827 41.65 19.60 -44.75
C MET A 827 41.74 19.52 -46.30
N PRO A 828 42.84 19.01 -46.86
CA PRO A 828 42.94 18.81 -48.31
C PRO A 828 42.02 17.68 -48.81
N VAL A 829 41.27 17.97 -49.88
CA VAL A 829 40.54 16.96 -50.67
C VAL A 829 41.53 16.30 -51.63
N LEU A 830 41.62 14.97 -51.55
CA LEU A 830 42.47 14.16 -52.40
C LEU A 830 41.66 13.66 -53.61
N HIS A 831 42.23 13.76 -54.81
CA HIS A 831 41.57 13.30 -56.04
C HIS A 831 42.29 12.10 -56.65
N SER A 832 41.51 11.11 -57.08
CA SER A 832 41.94 10.01 -57.94
C SER A 832 41.28 10.16 -59.31
N ASN A 833 42.00 9.83 -60.39
CA ASN A 833 41.55 10.04 -61.77
C ASN A 833 40.44 9.06 -62.24
N THR A 834 39.69 8.45 -61.31
CA THR A 834 38.85 7.26 -61.53
C THR A 834 37.46 7.33 -60.90
N CYS A 835 36.98 8.52 -60.51
CA CYS A 835 35.66 8.65 -59.88
C CYS A 835 34.49 8.51 -60.88
N SER A 836 33.39 7.89 -60.45
CA SER A 836 32.16 7.72 -61.23
C SER A 836 30.91 7.96 -60.36
N ALA A 837 29.80 8.30 -61.02
CA ALA A 837 28.51 8.56 -60.42
C ALA A 837 27.45 7.54 -60.86
N ARG A 838 26.56 7.16 -59.93
CA ARG A 838 25.46 6.18 -60.11
C ARG A 838 24.12 6.91 -60.13
N ILE A 839 23.18 6.49 -60.98
CA ILE A 839 21.83 7.09 -61.10
C ILE A 839 20.76 6.05 -60.71
N LEU A 840 19.84 6.43 -59.82
CA LEU A 840 18.84 5.56 -59.19
C LEU A 840 17.41 6.11 -59.37
N SER A 841 16.42 5.22 -59.54
CA SER A 841 14.98 5.54 -59.57
C SER A 841 14.41 5.86 -58.18
N SER A 842 13.14 6.29 -58.12
CA SER A 842 12.39 6.43 -56.86
C SER A 842 12.11 5.10 -56.15
N SER A 843 12.24 3.96 -56.83
CA SER A 843 12.24 2.60 -56.26
C SER A 843 13.65 2.07 -55.92
N ALA A 844 14.67 2.93 -55.99
CA ALA A 844 16.09 2.59 -55.80
C ALA A 844 16.69 1.60 -56.83
N GLU A 845 16.09 1.48 -58.02
CA GLU A 845 16.64 0.70 -59.13
C GLU A 845 17.75 1.48 -59.85
N LEU A 846 18.87 0.80 -60.14
CA LEU A 846 20.01 1.41 -60.84
C LEU A 846 19.71 1.57 -62.33
N LEU A 847 19.71 2.82 -62.81
CA LEU A 847 19.44 3.18 -64.21
C LEU A 847 20.72 3.38 -65.04
N GLY A 848 21.86 3.66 -64.40
CA GLY A 848 23.14 3.78 -65.10
C GLY A 848 24.29 4.32 -64.24
N GLU A 849 25.51 4.24 -64.79
CA GLU A 849 26.74 4.79 -64.20
C GLU A 849 27.46 5.69 -65.23
N SER A 850 28.17 6.71 -64.76
CA SER A 850 28.86 7.69 -65.61
C SER A 850 30.13 8.23 -64.94
N ALA A 851 31.23 8.35 -65.68
CA ALA A 851 32.48 8.90 -65.15
C ALA A 851 32.38 10.40 -64.84
N LEU A 852 32.98 10.84 -63.74
CA LEU A 852 33.01 12.24 -63.33
C LEU A 852 34.29 12.95 -63.79
N SER A 853 34.15 14.19 -64.24
CA SER A 853 35.28 15.08 -64.50
C SER A 853 35.51 15.98 -63.28
N ILE A 854 36.69 15.89 -62.67
CA ILE A 854 37.10 16.65 -61.48
C ILE A 854 38.30 17.54 -61.84
N GLN A 855 38.27 18.81 -61.45
CA GLN A 855 39.38 19.75 -61.61
C GLN A 855 39.67 20.44 -60.27
N SER A 856 40.86 20.24 -59.69
CA SER A 856 41.24 20.81 -58.39
C SER A 856 42.25 21.96 -58.53
N SER A 857 42.03 23.03 -57.77
CA SER A 857 42.98 24.12 -57.53
C SER A 857 43.30 24.26 -56.04
N GLU A 858 44.24 25.14 -55.67
CA GLU A 858 44.57 25.41 -54.25
C GLU A 858 43.35 25.85 -53.41
N LYS A 859 42.34 26.50 -54.04
CA LYS A 859 41.20 27.08 -53.33
C LYS A 859 39.85 26.41 -53.62
N VAL A 860 39.66 25.87 -54.82
CA VAL A 860 38.37 25.31 -55.29
C VAL A 860 38.56 24.02 -56.09
N THR A 861 37.68 23.04 -55.88
CA THR A 861 37.57 21.79 -56.65
C THR A 861 36.22 21.73 -57.36
N SER A 862 36.22 21.58 -58.69
CA SER A 862 35.01 21.59 -59.55
C SER A 862 34.68 20.19 -60.07
N ILE A 863 33.39 19.81 -60.08
CA ILE A 863 32.88 18.47 -60.41
C ILE A 863 31.69 18.56 -61.37
N SER A 864 31.79 18.03 -62.58
CA SER A 864 30.67 18.04 -63.56
C SER A 864 29.67 16.89 -63.36
N LEU A 865 28.37 17.18 -63.37
CA LEU A 865 27.30 16.20 -63.11
C LEU A 865 26.68 15.59 -64.40
N PRO A 866 26.28 14.30 -64.39
CA PRO A 866 25.50 13.69 -65.47
C PRO A 866 23.99 14.06 -65.47
N VAL A 867 23.38 13.98 -66.66
CA VAL A 867 21.97 14.33 -66.91
C VAL A 867 21.02 13.37 -66.18
N THR A 868 20.06 13.90 -65.41
CA THR A 868 19.19 13.11 -64.53
C THR A 868 17.74 13.62 -64.51
N PRO A 869 16.70 12.77 -64.67
CA PRO A 869 15.28 13.18 -64.61
C PRO A 869 14.82 13.58 -63.20
N PRO A 870 13.65 14.23 -63.03
CA PRO A 870 13.11 14.55 -61.71
C PRO A 870 12.71 13.29 -60.92
N TYR A 871 12.72 13.39 -59.59
CA TYR A 871 12.45 12.35 -58.60
C TYR A 871 13.40 11.13 -58.66
N HIS A 872 14.63 11.35 -59.13
CA HIS A 872 15.74 10.39 -59.16
C HIS A 872 16.89 10.81 -58.23
N THR A 873 17.77 9.85 -57.90
CA THR A 873 18.92 10.05 -57.00
C THR A 873 20.25 9.83 -57.76
N LEU A 874 21.29 10.60 -57.43
CA LEU A 874 22.61 10.54 -58.04
C LEU A 874 23.72 10.47 -56.96
N GLU A 875 24.65 9.53 -57.07
CA GLU A 875 25.63 9.21 -56.00
C GLU A 875 27.09 9.08 -56.49
N PHE A 876 28.09 9.60 -55.75
CA PHE A 876 29.54 9.45 -56.04
C PHE A 876 30.45 9.61 -54.80
N LEU A 877 31.77 9.36 -54.91
CA LEU A 877 32.73 9.31 -53.77
C LEU A 877 33.97 10.23 -53.95
N LEU A 878 34.53 10.77 -52.86
CA LEU A 878 35.81 11.53 -52.83
C LEU A 878 36.66 11.20 -51.58
N ASP A 879 37.99 11.33 -51.65
CA ASP A 879 38.93 11.12 -50.53
C ASP A 879 39.27 12.44 -49.80
N VAL A 880 39.37 12.42 -48.47
CA VAL A 880 39.69 13.61 -47.65
C VAL A 880 40.57 13.29 -46.44
N LEU A 881 41.47 14.20 -46.06
CA LEU A 881 42.41 14.07 -44.94
C LEU A 881 42.28 15.28 -43.99
N CYS A 882 42.44 15.09 -42.67
CA CYS A 882 42.55 16.19 -41.70
C CYS A 882 43.81 16.06 -40.83
N HIS A 883 44.48 17.17 -40.49
CA HIS A 883 45.69 17.18 -39.66
C HIS A 883 45.38 17.33 -38.15
N ILE A 884 46.16 16.66 -37.29
CA ILE A 884 46.03 16.78 -35.82
C ILE A 884 46.86 17.99 -35.32
N PRO A 885 46.27 18.95 -34.58
CA PRO A 885 47.01 20.08 -34.01
C PRO A 885 47.95 19.64 -32.88
N SER A 886 49.12 20.27 -32.79
CA SER A 886 50.18 19.90 -31.84
C SER A 886 49.98 20.37 -30.40
N SER A 887 48.98 21.21 -30.14
CA SER A 887 48.60 21.63 -28.79
C SER A 887 47.08 21.71 -28.72
N PRO A 888 46.43 21.23 -27.65
CA PRO A 888 45.05 21.60 -27.38
C PRO A 888 45.05 23.08 -27.01
N ALA A 889 44.78 23.94 -28.00
CA ALA A 889 44.58 25.36 -27.75
C ALA A 889 43.63 25.50 -26.56
N ARG A 890 44.06 26.20 -25.50
CA ARG A 890 43.12 26.74 -24.52
C ARG A 890 42.08 27.47 -25.36
N MET A 891 40.81 27.07 -25.27
CA MET A 891 39.74 27.84 -25.87
C MET A 891 39.76 29.22 -25.21
N GLU A 892 40.43 30.16 -25.87
CA GLU A 892 40.27 31.57 -25.58
C GLU A 892 38.79 31.85 -25.69
N SER A 893 38.19 32.25 -24.58
CA SER A 893 36.77 32.58 -24.56
C SER A 893 36.61 33.85 -25.38
N GLU A 894 36.25 33.71 -26.65
CA GLU A 894 35.96 34.82 -27.56
C GLU A 894 34.98 35.77 -26.88
N ARG A 895 35.49 36.91 -26.42
CA ARG A 895 34.70 37.97 -25.82
C ARG A 895 33.90 38.67 -26.92
N LEU A 896 32.74 38.11 -27.24
CA LEU A 896 31.70 38.83 -27.96
C LEU A 896 31.31 40.08 -27.14
N THR A 897 31.10 41.19 -27.83
CA THR A 897 31.06 42.57 -27.29
C THR A 897 29.87 42.91 -26.37
N ASN A 898 29.13 41.90 -25.92
CA ASN A 898 27.78 42.06 -25.37
C ASN A 898 27.65 41.52 -23.93
N GLY A 899 28.76 41.18 -23.27
CA GLY A 899 28.81 40.91 -21.82
C GLY A 899 28.13 39.62 -21.32
N GLN A 900 27.60 38.77 -22.20
CA GLN A 900 26.99 37.48 -21.82
C GLN A 900 27.97 36.32 -21.96
N ILE A 901 28.15 35.57 -20.88
CA ILE A 901 28.95 34.33 -20.85
C ILE A 901 28.06 33.18 -21.36
N SER A 902 28.42 32.57 -22.49
CA SER A 902 27.69 31.42 -23.01
C SER A 902 28.02 30.15 -22.20
N HIS A 903 27.06 29.70 -21.38
CA HIS A 903 27.08 28.34 -20.85
C HIS A 903 26.77 27.34 -21.97
N ARG A 904 27.81 26.79 -22.61
CA ARG A 904 27.62 25.68 -23.56
C ARG A 904 27.08 24.43 -22.85
N SER A 905 26.04 23.85 -23.43
CA SER A 905 25.40 22.62 -22.97
C SER A 905 26.38 21.45 -22.93
N ARG A 906 26.37 20.66 -21.84
CA ARG A 906 27.03 19.34 -21.78
C ARG A 906 26.13 18.31 -22.46
N THR A 907 26.09 18.30 -23.79
CA THR A 907 25.57 17.17 -24.55
C THR A 907 26.45 15.94 -24.30
N ARG A 908 25.83 14.84 -23.85
CA ARG A 908 26.54 13.57 -23.61
C ARG A 908 26.63 12.79 -24.92
N PHE A 909 27.76 12.89 -25.62
CA PHE A 909 28.16 11.85 -26.57
C PHE A 909 29.22 10.95 -25.93
N ASN A 910 29.00 9.62 -26.02
CA ASN A 910 29.70 8.63 -25.21
C ASN A 910 31.12 8.27 -25.69
N SER A 911 31.58 8.70 -26.88
CA SER A 911 32.87 8.22 -27.41
C SER A 911 34.09 8.81 -26.68
N GLY A 912 33.97 10.00 -26.10
CA GLY A 912 35.04 10.63 -25.31
C GLY A 912 36.30 11.01 -26.09
N MET A 913 36.24 10.95 -27.43
CA MET A 913 37.23 11.46 -28.39
C MET A 913 37.19 13.00 -28.45
N ALA A 914 38.27 13.63 -28.89
CA ALA A 914 38.28 15.06 -29.21
C ALA A 914 37.87 15.28 -30.68
N LEU A 915 37.14 16.37 -30.96
CA LEU A 915 36.58 16.68 -32.27
C LEU A 915 37.33 17.83 -32.95
N ILE A 916 37.43 17.77 -34.29
CA ILE A 916 37.96 18.81 -35.17
C ILE A 916 36.93 19.02 -36.28
N ASP A 917 36.18 20.12 -36.22
CA ASP A 917 35.18 20.47 -37.24
C ASP A 917 35.83 21.29 -38.37
N GLN A 918 35.63 20.85 -39.60
CA GLN A 918 36.09 21.53 -40.82
C GLN A 918 34.89 21.94 -41.67
N LYS A 919 34.90 23.17 -42.19
CA LYS A 919 33.78 23.74 -42.97
C LYS A 919 34.15 23.90 -44.43
N VAL A 920 33.30 23.38 -45.31
CA VAL A 920 33.43 23.38 -46.78
C VAL A 920 32.19 24.02 -47.39
N SER A 921 32.35 25.03 -48.24
CA SER A 921 31.24 25.59 -49.04
C SER A 921 31.09 24.86 -50.37
N VAL A 922 29.85 24.57 -50.75
CA VAL A 922 29.47 23.82 -51.97
C VAL A 922 28.46 24.62 -52.81
N ASP A 923 28.86 25.08 -53.98
CA ASP A 923 27.94 25.76 -54.91
C ASP A 923 27.16 24.73 -55.76
N CYS A 924 25.84 24.90 -55.85
CA CYS A 924 24.91 23.92 -56.45
C CYS A 924 24.12 24.52 -57.63
N PRO A 925 23.97 23.81 -58.78
CA PRO A 925 23.31 24.33 -60.00
C PRO A 925 21.85 24.81 -59.84
N TRP A 926 21.13 24.28 -58.85
CA TRP A 926 19.73 24.61 -58.58
C TRP A 926 19.54 25.63 -57.44
N SER A 927 20.62 26.19 -56.90
CA SER A 927 20.60 27.16 -55.80
C SER A 927 21.44 28.39 -56.13
N ILE A 928 20.96 29.58 -55.74
CA ILE A 928 21.75 30.83 -55.78
C ILE A 928 22.60 31.03 -54.50
N TYR A 929 22.51 30.11 -53.54
CA TYR A 929 23.23 30.13 -52.27
C TYR A 929 24.17 28.93 -52.14
N SER A 930 25.41 29.19 -51.73
CA SER A 930 26.39 28.17 -51.37
C SER A 930 25.92 27.34 -50.19
N THR A 931 25.91 26.02 -50.34
CA THR A 931 25.57 25.07 -49.27
C THR A 931 26.80 24.83 -48.41
N LEU A 932 26.76 25.23 -47.14
CA LEU A 932 27.91 25.11 -46.24
C LEU A 932 27.81 23.82 -45.42
N VAL A 933 28.78 22.93 -45.59
CA VAL A 933 28.82 21.59 -45.00
C VAL A 933 29.95 21.51 -43.97
N SER A 934 29.65 20.94 -42.80
CA SER A 934 30.65 20.68 -41.76
C SER A 934 31.02 19.20 -41.76
N LEU A 935 32.30 18.88 -41.66
CA LEU A 935 32.84 17.53 -41.57
C LEU A 935 33.68 17.41 -40.29
N THR A 936 33.26 16.51 -39.41
CA THR A 936 33.80 16.35 -38.06
C THR A 936 34.80 15.19 -37.99
N PHE A 937 36.06 15.50 -37.70
CA PHE A 937 37.13 14.51 -37.53
C PHE A 937 37.40 14.25 -36.04
N HIS A 938 37.58 12.98 -35.69
CA HIS A 938 37.82 12.51 -34.33
C HIS A 938 39.30 12.20 -34.10
N VAL A 939 39.86 12.68 -32.99
CA VAL A 939 41.24 12.37 -32.60
C VAL A 939 41.30 10.96 -32.01
N PRO A 940 42.12 10.03 -32.55
CA PRO A 940 42.07 8.61 -32.20
C PRO A 940 42.56 8.25 -30.78
N PHE A 941 43.31 9.14 -30.13
CA PHE A 941 43.94 8.87 -28.83
C PHE A 941 43.52 9.87 -27.76
N LYS A 942 43.34 9.34 -26.54
CA LYS A 942 43.10 10.10 -25.31
C LYS A 942 44.23 9.83 -24.34
N VAL A 943 44.97 10.87 -23.95
CA VAL A 943 46.10 10.76 -23.03
C VAL A 943 45.77 11.35 -21.66
N LYS A 944 46.21 10.67 -20.61
CA LYS A 944 46.17 11.14 -19.21
C LYS A 944 47.54 10.92 -18.57
N HIS A 945 47.91 11.78 -17.63
CA HIS A 945 49.11 11.60 -16.80
C HIS A 945 48.72 11.47 -15.32
N SER A 946 49.57 10.87 -14.50
CA SER A 946 49.43 10.82 -13.04
C SER A 946 50.79 10.72 -12.34
N LEU A 947 50.88 11.30 -11.13
CA LEU A 947 52.06 11.25 -10.27
C LEU A 947 51.87 10.21 -9.17
N LEU A 948 52.57 9.09 -9.29
CA LEU A 948 52.55 7.99 -8.32
C LEU A 948 53.67 8.15 -7.28
N SER A 949 53.40 7.76 -6.03
CA SER A 949 54.32 7.97 -4.90
C SER A 949 54.51 6.68 -4.10
N ALA A 950 55.75 6.25 -3.91
CA ALA A 950 56.12 5.11 -3.07
C ALA A 950 57.04 5.60 -1.94
N GLY A 951 56.42 5.99 -0.81
CA GLY A 951 57.12 6.75 0.23
C GLY A 951 57.67 8.07 -0.33
N ARG A 952 59.00 8.17 -0.47
CA ARG A 952 59.70 9.33 -1.04
C ARG A 952 59.99 9.23 -2.55
N ARG A 953 59.90 8.06 -3.18
CA ARG A 953 60.12 7.88 -4.64
C ARG A 953 58.88 8.33 -5.42
N LYS A 954 59.10 8.89 -6.62
CA LYS A 954 58.06 9.42 -7.50
C LYS A 954 58.16 8.83 -8.90
N PHE A 955 57.00 8.60 -9.51
CA PHE A 955 56.90 8.05 -10.86
C PHE A 955 55.82 8.81 -11.64
N ILE A 956 56.12 9.20 -12.88
CA ILE A 956 55.11 9.67 -13.83
C ILE A 956 54.58 8.46 -14.57
N GLN A 957 53.26 8.27 -14.56
CA GLN A 957 52.57 7.34 -15.44
C GLN A 957 51.76 8.12 -16.47
N VAL A 958 52.08 7.93 -17.75
CA VAL A 958 51.26 8.38 -18.88
C VAL A 958 50.44 7.19 -19.38
N CYS A 959 49.13 7.38 -19.51
CA CYS A 959 48.19 6.43 -20.05
C CYS A 959 47.67 6.96 -21.39
N LEU A 960 48.03 6.29 -22.49
CA LEU A 960 47.46 6.54 -23.81
C LEU A 960 46.39 5.49 -24.07
N GLN A 961 45.15 5.95 -24.24
CA GLN A 961 44.00 5.13 -24.57
C GLN A 961 43.65 5.31 -26.05
N ASN A 962 43.54 4.21 -26.79
CA ASN A 962 42.85 4.24 -28.08
C ASN A 962 41.35 4.40 -27.83
N VAL A 963 40.76 5.45 -28.38
CA VAL A 963 39.33 5.78 -28.24
C VAL A 963 38.54 5.61 -29.53
N SER A 964 39.19 5.07 -30.57
CA SER A 964 38.55 4.67 -31.83
C SER A 964 38.50 3.15 -31.98
N ASP A 965 37.66 2.68 -32.90
CA ASP A 965 37.56 1.27 -33.27
C ASP A 965 38.72 0.75 -34.13
N THR A 966 39.53 1.65 -34.69
CA THR A 966 40.70 1.30 -35.51
C THR A 966 41.87 0.88 -34.64
N ASN A 967 42.49 -0.25 -34.94
CA ASN A 967 43.71 -0.71 -34.26
C ASN A 967 44.93 0.06 -34.77
N PHE A 968 45.81 0.52 -33.87
CA PHE A 968 46.99 1.31 -34.22
C PHE A 968 48.29 0.65 -33.83
N ARG A 969 49.30 0.76 -34.70
CA ARG A 969 50.70 0.47 -34.37
C ARG A 969 51.36 1.73 -33.81
N LEU A 970 51.75 1.70 -32.53
CA LEU A 970 52.39 2.81 -31.81
C LEU A 970 53.90 2.56 -31.66
N THR A 971 54.71 3.56 -32.02
CA THR A 971 56.18 3.48 -32.00
C THR A 971 56.82 4.76 -31.45
N ASN A 972 58.07 4.64 -30.96
CA ASN A 972 58.90 5.76 -30.48
C ASN A 972 58.25 6.59 -29.36
N GLN A 973 57.83 5.93 -28.28
CA GLN A 973 57.25 6.61 -27.11
C GLN A 973 58.34 7.26 -26.26
N THR A 974 58.35 8.58 -26.16
CA THR A 974 59.30 9.35 -25.35
C THR A 974 58.61 10.36 -24.42
N LEU A 975 59.26 10.68 -23.31
CA LEU A 975 58.87 11.75 -22.39
C LEU A 975 60.07 12.67 -22.20
N THR A 976 59.90 13.96 -22.48
CA THR A 976 60.94 14.98 -22.37
C THR A 976 60.48 16.14 -21.50
N GLU A 977 61.40 16.77 -20.76
CA GLU A 977 61.14 18.01 -20.04
C GLU A 977 61.34 19.20 -20.98
N ASN A 978 60.33 20.07 -21.13
CA ASN A 978 60.39 21.21 -22.05
C ASN A 978 61.26 22.37 -21.52
N GLN A 979 61.63 22.35 -20.24
CA GLN A 979 62.55 23.28 -19.59
C GLN A 979 63.66 22.46 -18.92
N HIS A 980 64.89 22.51 -19.43
CA HIS A 980 65.92 21.55 -19.03
C HIS A 980 66.46 21.80 -17.60
N THR A 981 66.07 20.96 -16.64
CA THR A 981 66.55 21.02 -15.26
C THR A 981 67.73 20.06 -15.04
N PRO A 982 68.99 20.53 -14.85
CA PRO A 982 70.18 19.66 -14.88
C PRO A 982 70.32 18.71 -13.69
N SER A 983 69.50 18.85 -12.65
CA SER A 983 69.48 17.98 -11.48
C SER A 983 68.44 16.85 -11.55
N LEU A 984 67.63 16.78 -12.63
CA LEU A 984 66.52 15.83 -12.81
C LEU A 984 66.82 14.78 -13.89
N GLU A 985 66.60 13.51 -13.56
CA GLU A 985 66.64 12.38 -14.50
C GLU A 985 65.24 11.73 -14.62
N LEU A 986 64.77 11.58 -15.86
CA LEU A 986 63.53 10.86 -16.22
C LEU A 986 63.88 9.47 -16.77
N LEU A 987 63.99 8.49 -15.88
CA LEU A 987 64.36 7.13 -16.27
C LEU A 987 63.14 6.33 -16.73
N SER A 988 63.08 6.00 -18.02
CA SER A 988 62.00 5.16 -18.56
C SER A 988 62.05 3.74 -18.01
N LEU A 989 60.91 3.24 -17.55
CA LEU A 989 60.70 1.86 -17.10
C LEU A 989 59.90 1.04 -18.14
N ASN A 990 59.77 1.54 -19.37
CA ASN A 990 58.98 0.94 -20.44
C ASN A 990 59.70 -0.28 -21.04
N THR A 991 59.05 -1.44 -21.05
CA THR A 991 59.66 -2.71 -21.48
C THR A 991 59.52 -3.02 -22.98
N LYS A 992 58.76 -2.23 -23.74
CA LYS A 992 58.51 -2.44 -25.18
C LYS A 992 58.60 -1.13 -25.95
N THR A 993 59.37 -1.10 -27.04
CA THR A 993 59.54 0.06 -27.94
C THR A 993 58.47 0.17 -29.03
N HIS A 994 57.76 -0.94 -29.29
CA HIS A 994 56.67 -1.03 -30.26
C HIS A 994 55.48 -1.75 -29.61
N SER A 995 54.28 -1.21 -29.80
CA SER A 995 53.03 -1.80 -29.28
C SER A 995 51.89 -1.60 -30.26
N VAL A 996 51.14 -2.66 -30.56
CA VAL A 996 49.80 -2.51 -31.15
C VAL A 996 48.84 -2.12 -30.02
N VAL A 997 48.03 -1.10 -30.26
CA VAL A 997 46.99 -0.62 -29.34
C VAL A 997 45.64 -0.93 -29.96
N PHE A 998 44.96 -1.94 -29.41
CA PHE A 998 43.64 -2.33 -29.87
C PHE A 998 42.58 -1.30 -29.47
N SER A 999 41.39 -1.35 -30.08
CA SER A 999 40.25 -0.50 -29.70
C SER A 999 40.01 -0.53 -28.18
N HIS A 1000 39.70 0.63 -27.61
CA HIS A 1000 39.49 0.90 -26.18
C HIS A 1000 40.65 0.55 -25.22
N GLN A 1001 41.78 0.04 -25.73
CA GLN A 1001 42.90 -0.39 -24.91
C GLN A 1001 43.74 0.79 -24.40
N CYS A 1002 44.21 0.68 -23.16
CA CYS A 1002 45.18 1.61 -22.56
C CYS A 1002 46.60 1.03 -22.62
N VAL A 1003 47.56 1.81 -23.12
CA VAL A 1003 49.00 1.61 -22.92
C VAL A 1003 49.46 2.51 -21.79
N PHE A 1004 50.07 1.91 -20.77
CA PHE A 1004 50.65 2.62 -19.64
C PHE A 1004 52.17 2.64 -19.78
N SER A 1005 52.71 3.85 -19.82
CA SER A 1005 54.15 4.11 -19.90
C SER A 1005 54.58 4.86 -18.64
N VAL A 1006 55.68 4.44 -18.02
CA VAL A 1006 56.10 4.87 -16.67
C VAL A 1006 57.56 5.31 -16.68
N TRP A 1007 57.82 6.43 -16.02
CA TRP A 1007 59.15 6.99 -15.81
C TRP A 1007 59.40 7.22 -14.32
N GLU A 1008 60.54 6.77 -13.80
CA GLU A 1008 61.00 7.13 -12.45
C GLU A 1008 61.61 8.54 -12.48
N LEU A 1009 61.21 9.38 -11.52
CA LEU A 1009 61.82 10.69 -11.30
C LEU A 1009 62.92 10.54 -10.27
N ARG A 1010 64.15 10.83 -10.66
CA ARG A 1010 65.27 10.99 -9.74
C ARG A 1010 65.76 12.43 -9.81
N TRP A 1011 66.02 13.04 -8.66
CA TRP A 1011 66.63 14.35 -8.60
C TRP A 1011 67.72 14.40 -7.53
N SER A 1012 68.70 15.27 -7.74
CA SER A 1012 69.78 15.55 -6.80
C SER A 1012 69.57 16.91 -6.12
N GLY A 1013 69.60 16.95 -4.79
CA GLY A 1013 69.34 18.16 -4.00
C GLY A 1013 67.85 18.39 -3.68
N ALA A 1014 67.42 19.64 -3.71
CA ALA A 1014 66.04 20.04 -3.40
C ALA A 1014 65.05 19.55 -4.48
N ALA A 1015 63.81 19.23 -4.07
CA ALA A 1015 62.78 18.74 -4.98
C ALA A 1015 62.21 19.86 -5.88
N PRO A 1016 61.96 19.60 -7.17
CA PRO A 1016 61.37 20.60 -8.07
C PRO A 1016 59.93 20.94 -7.68
N VAL A 1017 59.58 22.23 -7.77
CA VAL A 1017 58.26 22.76 -7.38
C VAL A 1017 57.21 22.48 -8.48
N SER A 1018 57.62 22.60 -9.74
CA SER A 1018 56.81 22.25 -10.91
C SER A 1018 57.68 21.64 -12.02
N LEU A 1019 57.07 20.89 -12.93
CA LEU A 1019 57.72 20.22 -14.07
C LEU A 1019 56.83 20.35 -15.32
N HIS A 1020 57.41 20.68 -16.48
CA HIS A 1020 56.71 20.77 -17.77
C HIS A 1020 57.20 19.67 -18.71
N CYS A 1021 56.32 18.76 -19.13
CA CYS A 1021 56.68 17.57 -19.89
C CYS A 1021 55.91 17.45 -21.22
N GLU A 1022 56.60 17.12 -22.32
CA GLU A 1022 56.00 16.64 -23.57
C GLU A 1022 56.10 15.10 -23.62
N PHE A 1023 54.98 14.43 -23.87
CA PHE A 1023 54.93 13.04 -24.33
C PHE A 1023 54.75 13.02 -25.85
N SER A 1024 55.59 12.25 -26.56
CA SER A 1024 55.50 12.10 -28.01
C SER A 1024 55.55 10.64 -28.45
N ALA A 1025 54.86 10.35 -29.56
CA ALA A 1025 54.79 9.03 -30.18
C ALA A 1025 54.48 9.13 -31.68
N THR A 1026 54.57 8.00 -32.40
CA THR A 1026 54.23 7.88 -33.83
C THR A 1026 53.26 6.73 -34.06
N PHE A 1027 52.30 6.90 -34.98
CA PHE A 1027 51.22 5.94 -35.23
C PHE A 1027 50.90 5.72 -36.71
N ALA A 1028 50.42 4.52 -37.03
CA ALA A 1028 49.78 4.15 -38.30
C ALA A 1028 48.70 3.07 -38.06
N PRO A 1029 47.71 2.90 -38.95
CA PRO A 1029 46.74 1.80 -38.86
C PRO A 1029 47.45 0.44 -38.86
N ALA A 1030 47.02 -0.50 -38.02
CA ALA A 1030 47.66 -1.81 -37.89
C ALA A 1030 47.56 -2.64 -39.18
N ASP A 1031 46.46 -2.47 -39.94
CA ASP A 1031 46.12 -3.28 -41.10
C ASP A 1031 46.74 -2.79 -42.42
N ALA A 1032 47.43 -1.64 -42.40
CA ALA A 1032 48.06 -1.00 -43.56
C ALA A 1032 49.58 -0.84 -43.33
N PRO A 1033 50.41 -1.87 -43.61
CA PRO A 1033 51.83 -1.88 -43.24
C PRO A 1033 52.68 -0.83 -43.98
N ASP A 1034 52.27 -0.41 -45.18
CA ASP A 1034 52.96 0.60 -46.00
C ASP A 1034 52.50 2.04 -45.71
N ALA A 1035 51.59 2.25 -44.75
CA ALA A 1035 51.08 3.58 -44.42
C ALA A 1035 52.15 4.44 -43.72
N ALA A 1036 52.32 5.68 -44.20
CA ALA A 1036 53.28 6.63 -43.63
C ALA A 1036 52.92 7.01 -42.18
N LEU A 1037 53.82 6.70 -41.24
CA LEU A 1037 53.69 7.03 -39.81
C LEU A 1037 53.40 8.52 -39.59
N LYS A 1038 52.42 8.80 -38.74
CA LYS A 1038 52.02 10.15 -38.33
C LYS A 1038 52.47 10.45 -36.90
N PRO A 1039 52.95 11.66 -36.60
CA PRO A 1039 53.35 12.04 -35.23
C PRO A 1039 52.13 12.37 -34.35
N TYR A 1040 52.29 12.15 -33.05
CA TYR A 1040 51.36 12.56 -31.99
C TYR A 1040 52.15 13.16 -30.82
N ARG A 1041 51.63 14.24 -30.21
CA ARG A 1041 52.25 14.99 -29.10
C ARG A 1041 51.22 15.34 -28.03
N TYR A 1042 51.65 15.40 -26.77
CA TYR A 1042 50.83 15.74 -25.62
C TYR A 1042 51.67 16.42 -24.51
N ASP A 1043 51.43 17.71 -24.29
CA ASP A 1043 52.06 18.51 -23.23
C ASP A 1043 51.27 18.46 -21.91
N PHE A 1044 51.97 18.45 -20.77
CA PHE A 1044 51.38 18.60 -19.45
C PHE A 1044 52.32 19.23 -18.41
N THR A 1045 51.75 19.70 -17.30
CA THR A 1045 52.47 20.30 -16.17
C THR A 1045 52.14 19.56 -14.87
N LEU A 1046 53.15 19.33 -14.03
CA LEU A 1046 53.01 18.81 -12.67
C LEU A 1046 53.44 19.86 -11.66
N GLU A 1047 52.80 19.88 -10.49
CA GLU A 1047 53.14 20.77 -9.37
C GLU A 1047 53.19 19.99 -8.05
N HIS A 1048 53.91 20.53 -7.05
CA HIS A 1048 53.93 20.02 -5.67
C HIS A 1048 54.36 18.54 -5.55
N VAL A 1049 55.49 18.20 -6.17
CA VAL A 1049 55.93 16.81 -6.42
C VAL A 1049 56.25 15.99 -5.15
N THR A 1050 56.39 16.60 -3.98
CA THR A 1050 56.82 15.94 -2.71
C THR A 1050 55.72 15.17 -1.97
N THR A 1051 56.10 14.17 -1.15
CA THR A 1051 55.18 13.46 -0.24
C THR A 1051 55.31 14.04 1.18
N LEU A 1052 54.22 14.58 1.74
CA LEU A 1052 54.19 15.26 3.04
C LEU A 1052 53.86 14.33 4.21
N TYR A 1053 52.87 13.42 4.03
CA TYR A 1053 52.36 12.57 5.11
C TYR A 1053 52.28 11.09 4.70
N SER A 1054 52.41 10.22 5.69
CA SER A 1054 52.22 8.76 5.61
C SER A 1054 51.10 8.33 6.56
N VAL A 1055 50.20 7.48 6.08
CA VAL A 1055 49.07 6.91 6.83
C VAL A 1055 49.24 5.40 6.91
N ARG A 1056 49.14 4.82 8.11
CA ARG A 1056 49.26 3.38 8.35
C ARG A 1056 48.21 2.91 9.35
N ALA A 1057 47.39 1.94 8.95
CA ALA A 1057 46.42 1.26 9.80
C ALA A 1057 46.92 -0.09 10.35
N GLU A 1058 46.50 -0.45 11.55
CA GLU A 1058 46.68 -1.78 12.14
C GLU A 1058 45.38 -2.20 12.84
N ILE A 1059 44.89 -3.41 12.58
CA ILE A 1059 43.69 -3.96 13.23
C ILE A 1059 44.16 -5.09 14.14
N ARG A 1060 43.77 -5.04 15.42
CA ARG A 1060 44.06 -6.05 16.43
C ARG A 1060 42.76 -6.73 16.89
N PRO A 1061 42.77 -8.05 17.10
CA PRO A 1061 41.61 -8.80 17.61
C PRO A 1061 41.26 -8.42 19.06
N PRO A 1062 40.11 -8.89 19.59
CA PRO A 1062 39.75 -8.76 20.99
C PRO A 1062 40.84 -9.28 21.93
N ALA A 1063 40.90 -8.74 23.17
CA ALA A 1063 41.88 -9.15 24.16
C ALA A 1063 41.70 -10.64 24.53
N GLY A 1064 42.70 -11.47 24.21
CA GLY A 1064 42.68 -12.92 24.43
C GLY A 1064 42.49 -13.75 23.15
N GLU A 1065 42.13 -13.14 22.01
CA GLU A 1065 41.95 -13.84 20.74
C GLU A 1065 43.13 -13.64 19.77
N GLN A 1066 43.41 -14.64 18.93
CA GLN A 1066 44.47 -14.55 17.90
C GLN A 1066 43.97 -13.99 16.56
N HIS A 1067 42.66 -14.04 16.31
CA HIS A 1067 42.04 -13.63 15.04
C HIS A 1067 40.79 -12.77 15.30
N CYS A 1068 40.44 -11.92 14.34
CA CYS A 1068 39.19 -11.16 14.41
C CYS A 1068 38.01 -12.11 14.12
N ARG A 1069 36.84 -11.87 14.73
CA ARG A 1069 35.61 -12.64 14.47
C ARG A 1069 34.47 -11.74 14.03
N THR A 1070 33.63 -12.24 13.14
CA THR A 1070 32.38 -11.56 12.73
C THR A 1070 31.53 -11.25 13.97
N GLY A 1071 31.10 -10.00 14.10
CA GLY A 1071 30.32 -9.53 15.26
C GLY A 1071 31.14 -9.17 16.52
N ALA A 1072 32.46 -9.40 16.55
CA ALA A 1072 33.31 -9.07 17.70
C ALA A 1072 34.00 -7.70 17.54
N LEU A 1073 34.07 -6.92 18.63
CA LEU A 1073 34.74 -5.61 18.64
C LEU A 1073 36.26 -5.76 18.52
N CYS A 1074 36.81 -5.26 17.42
CA CYS A 1074 38.24 -5.24 17.11
C CYS A 1074 38.81 -3.82 17.24
N ARG A 1075 40.09 -3.68 17.59
CA ARG A 1075 40.73 -2.37 17.78
C ARG A 1075 41.49 -1.95 16.52
N LEU A 1076 41.11 -0.81 15.94
CA LEU A 1076 41.80 -0.17 14.83
C LEU A 1076 42.72 0.95 15.36
N GLU A 1077 44.01 0.83 15.06
CA GLU A 1077 45.05 1.83 15.33
C GLU A 1077 45.45 2.52 14.02
N VAL A 1078 45.23 3.83 13.90
CA VAL A 1078 45.62 4.65 12.76
C VAL A 1078 46.81 5.51 13.15
N SER A 1079 47.97 5.25 12.53
CA SER A 1079 49.19 6.04 12.68
C SER A 1079 49.32 7.03 11.51
N LEU A 1080 49.47 8.31 11.85
CA LEU A 1080 49.74 9.41 10.93
C LEU A 1080 51.17 9.92 11.15
N THR A 1081 52.04 9.90 10.14
CA THR A 1081 53.45 10.29 10.26
C THR A 1081 53.81 11.38 9.25
N ARG A 1082 54.45 12.48 9.67
CA ARG A 1082 54.98 13.52 8.77
C ARG A 1082 56.32 13.10 8.16
N LEU A 1083 56.45 13.14 6.83
CA LEU A 1083 57.63 12.63 6.10
C LEU A 1083 58.69 13.68 5.77
N THR A 1084 58.32 14.96 5.78
CA THR A 1084 59.16 16.10 5.40
C THR A 1084 59.10 17.23 6.44
N GLU A 1085 60.19 17.99 6.54
CA GLU A 1085 60.23 19.25 7.30
C GLU A 1085 59.35 20.32 6.61
N PRO A 1086 58.85 21.34 7.34
CA PRO A 1086 58.05 22.42 6.78
C PRO A 1086 58.87 23.34 5.86
N ASN A 1087 58.33 23.65 4.68
CA ASN A 1087 58.82 24.75 3.84
C ASN A 1087 58.37 26.12 4.42
N ASP A 1088 59.06 27.21 4.09
CA ASP A 1088 58.75 28.55 4.61
C ASP A 1088 57.30 29.00 4.33
N THR A 1089 56.72 28.58 3.21
CA THR A 1089 55.30 28.84 2.85
C THR A 1089 54.27 28.08 3.69
N GLU A 1090 54.65 27.05 4.45
CA GLU A 1090 53.72 26.37 5.37
C GLU A 1090 53.64 27.06 6.74
N ARG A 1091 54.59 27.95 7.07
CA ARG A 1091 54.75 28.56 8.41
C ARG A 1091 53.69 29.62 8.77
N SER A 1092 52.85 30.05 7.82
CA SER A 1092 51.82 31.07 8.03
C SER A 1092 50.52 30.53 8.64
N ASP A 1093 50.27 29.23 8.51
CA ASP A 1093 48.99 28.59 8.85
C ASP A 1093 49.06 27.78 10.16
N GLU A 1094 50.07 28.05 11.01
CA GLU A 1094 50.40 27.26 12.19
C GLU A 1094 50.11 28.03 13.50
N GLU A 1095 49.34 27.41 14.39
CA GLU A 1095 49.03 27.96 15.71
C GLU A 1095 50.04 27.50 16.77
N PHE A 1096 50.32 28.36 17.75
CA PHE A 1096 50.97 27.98 19.00
C PHE A 1096 49.95 27.30 19.94
N SER A 1097 50.37 26.24 20.64
CA SER A 1097 49.59 25.65 21.74
C SER A 1097 50.18 26.04 23.10
N ASP A 1098 49.37 26.65 23.96
CA ASP A 1098 49.77 27.30 25.23
C ASP A 1098 50.35 26.36 26.32
N THR A 1099 50.44 25.04 26.07
CA THR A 1099 50.83 24.05 27.09
C THR A 1099 52.19 23.38 26.91
N ASP A 1100 52.91 23.59 25.79
CA ASP A 1100 54.27 23.03 25.62
C ASP A 1100 55.15 23.70 24.54
N GLY A 1101 54.76 24.85 23.98
CA GLY A 1101 55.59 25.64 23.05
C GLY A 1101 55.88 25.02 21.66
N LEU A 1102 55.43 23.80 21.40
CA LEU A 1102 55.55 23.10 20.13
C LEU A 1102 54.54 23.62 19.09
N ARG A 1103 55.00 23.93 17.87
CA ARG A 1103 54.10 24.23 16.75
C ARG A 1103 53.36 22.97 16.30
N THR A 1104 52.06 23.11 16.01
CA THR A 1104 51.24 21.99 15.52
C THR A 1104 50.41 22.36 14.29
N THR A 1105 50.31 21.43 13.34
CA THR A 1105 49.38 21.50 12.21
C THR A 1105 48.11 20.73 12.55
N ARG A 1106 46.92 21.35 12.46
CA ARG A 1106 45.65 20.65 12.67
C ARG A 1106 45.28 19.83 11.41
N LEU A 1107 45.25 18.51 11.57
CA LEU A 1107 44.82 17.55 10.56
C LEU A 1107 43.47 16.95 10.96
N MET A 1108 42.58 16.70 10.00
CA MET A 1108 41.38 15.91 10.24
C MET A 1108 41.53 14.55 9.57
N TYR A 1109 41.33 13.47 10.33
CA TYR A 1109 41.20 12.12 9.79
C TYR A 1109 39.73 11.74 9.68
N GLU A 1110 39.43 10.90 8.69
CA GLU A 1110 38.10 10.35 8.44
C GLU A 1110 38.26 8.89 7.99
N VAL A 1111 37.73 7.97 8.79
CA VAL A 1111 37.65 6.54 8.45
C VAL A 1111 36.29 6.31 7.82
N ILE A 1112 36.30 5.92 6.54
CA ILE A 1112 35.07 5.74 5.78
C ILE A 1112 34.43 4.44 6.22
N ASP A 1113 33.33 4.56 6.94
CA ASP A 1113 32.44 3.43 7.14
C ASP A 1113 31.86 3.02 5.78
N ASN A 1114 32.14 1.77 5.42
CA ASN A 1114 31.60 1.13 4.25
C ASN A 1114 30.90 -0.10 4.79
N ASN A 1115 29.63 0.10 5.18
CA ASN A 1115 28.71 -0.81 5.89
C ASN A 1115 28.57 -2.22 5.27
N SER A 1116 29.30 -2.51 4.20
CA SER A 1116 29.48 -3.81 3.55
C SER A 1116 30.57 -4.68 4.18
N ASN A 1117 31.53 -4.15 4.94
CA ASN A 1117 32.67 -4.94 5.46
C ASN A 1117 32.94 -4.72 6.95
N TRP A 1118 32.93 -3.46 7.38
CA TRP A 1118 33.20 -3.04 8.74
C TRP A 1118 32.07 -2.12 9.19
N ALA A 1119 31.79 -2.08 10.49
CA ALA A 1119 31.04 -1.01 11.14
C ALA A 1119 31.97 -0.28 12.11
N VAL A 1120 31.99 1.04 12.10
CA VAL A 1120 32.83 1.85 13.00
C VAL A 1120 32.08 2.16 14.30
N CYS A 1121 32.54 1.60 15.40
CA CYS A 1121 31.92 1.76 16.70
C CYS A 1121 32.41 3.05 17.37
N GLY A 1122 31.60 4.11 17.27
CA GLY A 1122 31.88 5.41 17.89
C GLY A 1122 32.09 6.53 16.85
N LYS A 1123 33.09 7.40 17.08
CA LYS A 1123 33.38 8.53 16.18
C LYS A 1123 34.30 8.08 15.04
N SER A 1124 33.78 8.06 13.82
CA SER A 1124 34.52 7.70 12.60
C SER A 1124 35.47 8.79 12.07
N SER A 1125 35.45 9.99 12.65
CA SER A 1125 36.35 11.10 12.27
C SER A 1125 36.72 11.97 13.47
N GLY A 1126 37.85 12.66 13.36
CA GLY A 1126 38.37 13.52 14.42
C GLY A 1126 39.50 14.43 13.95
N VAL A 1127 39.79 15.47 14.76
CA VAL A 1127 40.88 16.42 14.52
C VAL A 1127 42.06 16.05 15.42
N VAL A 1128 43.26 16.11 14.85
CA VAL A 1128 44.55 15.78 15.46
C VAL A 1128 45.49 16.98 15.29
N SER A 1129 46.06 17.47 16.39
CA SER A 1129 47.17 18.43 16.35
C SER A 1129 48.48 17.67 16.15
N MET A 1130 49.04 17.74 14.95
CA MET A 1130 50.28 17.05 14.56
C MET A 1130 51.50 17.95 14.81
N PRO A 1131 52.52 17.52 15.56
CA PRO A 1131 53.75 18.30 15.74
C PRO A 1131 54.46 18.58 14.41
N VAL A 1132 54.98 19.80 14.27
CA VAL A 1132 55.69 20.28 13.07
C VAL A 1132 57.16 19.81 13.11
N ALA A 1133 57.36 18.50 13.04
CA ALA A 1133 58.68 17.88 12.98
C ALA A 1133 58.68 16.68 12.01
N ALA A 1134 59.80 16.44 11.33
CA ALA A 1134 59.96 15.24 10.49
C ALA A 1134 59.90 13.97 11.35
N MET A 1135 59.24 12.93 10.84
CA MET A 1135 58.94 11.67 11.53
C MET A 1135 58.02 11.79 12.77
N ALA A 1136 57.50 12.98 13.10
CA ALA A 1136 56.45 13.12 14.10
C ALA A 1136 55.27 12.21 13.74
N THR A 1137 54.83 11.39 14.71
CA THR A 1137 53.79 10.38 14.52
C THR A 1137 52.71 10.51 15.59
N HIS A 1138 51.46 10.65 15.16
CA HIS A 1138 50.29 10.62 16.04
C HIS A 1138 49.49 9.33 15.82
N LYS A 1139 48.98 8.73 16.90
CA LYS A 1139 48.21 7.49 16.87
C LYS A 1139 46.79 7.70 17.38
N VAL A 1140 45.82 7.31 16.56
CA VAL A 1140 44.39 7.31 16.89
C VAL A 1140 43.95 5.87 17.09
N HIS A 1141 43.13 5.63 18.13
CA HIS A 1141 42.49 4.34 18.37
C HIS A 1141 40.97 4.47 18.23
N MET A 1142 40.35 3.48 17.60
CA MET A 1142 38.91 3.34 17.48
C MET A 1142 38.51 1.87 17.49
N GLU A 1143 37.25 1.58 17.79
CA GLU A 1143 36.69 0.23 17.75
C GLU A 1143 35.95 0.03 16.43
N ILE A 1144 36.13 -1.14 15.82
CA ILE A 1144 35.45 -1.55 14.59
C ILE A 1144 34.95 -2.98 14.72
N MET A 1145 33.81 -3.29 14.13
CA MET A 1145 33.25 -4.64 14.09
C MET A 1145 33.25 -5.15 12.64
N PRO A 1146 33.84 -6.33 12.34
CA PRO A 1146 33.73 -6.91 11.01
C PRO A 1146 32.35 -7.54 10.84
N LEU A 1147 31.71 -7.23 9.71
CA LEU A 1147 30.34 -7.65 9.39
C LEU A 1147 30.30 -8.99 8.64
N PHE A 1148 31.42 -9.42 8.07
CA PHE A 1148 31.56 -10.67 7.32
C PHE A 1148 32.83 -11.43 7.74
N ALA A 1149 32.88 -12.73 7.45
CA ALA A 1149 34.08 -13.55 7.58
C ALA A 1149 34.87 -13.60 6.25
N GLY A 1150 36.17 -13.86 6.31
CA GLY A 1150 37.07 -13.91 5.16
C GLY A 1150 38.20 -12.87 5.20
N HIS A 1151 38.85 -12.63 4.06
CA HIS A 1151 39.95 -11.67 3.92
C HIS A 1151 39.43 -10.25 3.62
N LEU A 1152 39.03 -9.53 4.66
CA LEU A 1152 38.50 -8.16 4.50
C LEU A 1152 39.63 -7.15 4.24
N PRO A 1153 39.48 -6.22 3.28
CA PRO A 1153 40.42 -5.11 3.11
C PRO A 1153 40.34 -4.16 4.31
N PHE A 1154 41.46 -3.48 4.61
CA PHE A 1154 41.46 -2.43 5.63
C PHE A 1154 40.50 -1.27 5.27
N PRO A 1155 39.84 -0.64 6.26
CA PRO A 1155 39.02 0.56 6.03
C PRO A 1155 39.79 1.67 5.31
N ASN A 1156 39.09 2.44 4.46
CA ASN A 1156 39.71 3.55 3.75
C ASN A 1156 39.80 4.78 4.67
N ILE A 1157 41.00 5.36 4.76
CA ILE A 1157 41.31 6.46 5.69
C ILE A 1157 41.72 7.68 4.87
N ARG A 1158 40.95 8.76 4.99
CA ARG A 1158 41.27 10.05 4.40
C ARG A 1158 41.83 11.00 5.45
N VAL A 1159 42.71 11.91 4.99
CA VAL A 1159 43.32 12.94 5.82
C VAL A 1159 43.18 14.29 5.09
N PHE A 1160 42.80 15.32 5.83
CA PHE A 1160 42.54 16.68 5.36
C PHE A 1160 43.28 17.69 6.23
N LYS A 1161 43.59 18.87 5.68
CA LYS A 1161 44.00 20.05 6.48
C LYS A 1161 42.74 20.66 7.12
N TYR A 1162 42.80 20.98 8.41
CA TYR A 1162 41.68 21.53 9.17
C TYR A 1162 41.92 23.01 9.48
N LEU A 1163 40.98 23.87 9.10
CA LEU A 1163 41.11 25.33 9.24
C LEU A 1163 40.04 25.88 10.23
N PRO A 1164 40.43 26.35 11.43
CA PRO A 1164 39.53 27.01 12.37
C PRO A 1164 39.17 28.44 11.92
N HIS A 1165 38.03 28.96 12.41
CA HIS A 1165 37.61 30.35 12.17
C HIS A 1165 38.07 31.27 13.31
N HIS A 1166 38.85 32.31 12.98
CA HIS A 1166 39.03 33.47 13.86
C HIS A 1166 37.98 34.53 13.55
N ALA A 1167 37.36 35.10 14.58
CA ALA A 1167 36.49 36.27 14.47
C ALA A 1167 37.28 37.54 14.83
N SER A 1168 37.36 38.51 13.92
CA SER A 1168 37.96 39.82 14.18
C SER A 1168 36.92 40.81 14.73
N PRO A 1169 37.30 41.71 15.66
CA PRO A 1169 36.35 42.63 16.30
C PRO A 1169 35.97 43.81 15.40
N ILE A 1170 34.75 44.31 15.60
CA ILE A 1170 34.13 45.40 14.83
C ILE A 1170 34.71 46.76 15.26
N ILE A 1171 35.04 47.60 14.28
CA ILE A 1171 35.32 49.03 14.47
C ILE A 1171 34.42 49.81 13.50
N GLN A 1172 33.58 50.71 14.04
CA GLN A 1172 32.80 51.69 13.27
C GLN A 1172 33.69 52.90 12.92
N PRO A 1173 33.31 53.68 11.89
CA PRO A 1173 32.76 55.01 12.23
C PRO A 1173 31.59 55.50 11.35
N ASP A 1174 30.72 56.29 11.99
CA ASP A 1174 30.08 57.56 11.58
C ASP A 1174 29.48 57.66 10.15
N THR A 1175 28.16 57.78 9.94
CA THR A 1175 27.15 58.70 10.53
C THR A 1175 27.34 60.17 10.14
N ASP A 1176 26.81 60.58 8.97
CA ASP A 1176 25.88 61.71 8.86
C ASP A 1176 25.39 61.95 7.41
N SER A 1177 24.12 61.61 7.15
CA SER A 1177 23.23 62.27 6.17
C SER A 1177 21.82 61.69 6.34
N CYS A 1178 21.14 62.16 7.38
CA CYS A 1178 19.76 61.79 7.69
C CYS A 1178 18.73 62.47 6.77
N LEU A 1179 17.48 62.02 6.90
CA LEU A 1179 16.23 62.67 6.48
C LEU A 1179 15.78 62.43 5.01
N GLU A 1180 15.21 61.26 4.77
CA GLU A 1180 13.74 61.19 4.85
C GLU A 1180 13.34 60.01 5.75
N ASN A 1181 12.55 60.31 6.79
CA ASN A 1181 12.26 59.41 7.90
C ASN A 1181 10.79 58.96 7.87
N ASP A 1182 10.58 57.71 8.26
CA ASP A 1182 9.46 57.20 9.08
C ASP A 1182 8.00 57.36 8.54
N SER A 1183 7.06 56.48 8.86
CA SER A 1183 6.92 55.75 10.13
C SER A 1183 6.03 54.50 10.03
N LEU A 1184 6.25 53.56 10.97
CA LEU A 1184 5.36 52.46 11.41
C LEU A 1184 5.14 51.31 10.40
N SER A 1185 5.60 50.07 10.60
CA SER A 1185 5.89 49.24 11.80
C SER A 1185 4.67 48.67 12.53
N LEU A 1186 4.55 47.32 12.54
CA LEU A 1186 4.56 46.42 13.72
C LEU A 1186 3.74 45.12 13.54
N LEU A 1187 4.28 44.04 14.13
CA LEU A 1187 3.62 42.80 14.59
C LEU A 1187 2.99 41.88 13.50
N ASP A 1188 3.54 40.72 13.12
CA ASP A 1188 4.22 39.59 13.79
C ASP A 1188 3.27 38.40 14.12
N LYS A 1189 3.53 37.29 13.42
CA LYS A 1189 3.26 35.86 13.70
C LYS A 1189 1.88 35.38 14.19
N THR A 1190 1.26 34.54 13.36
CA THR A 1190 0.72 33.25 13.82
C THR A 1190 1.19 32.09 12.94
N LEU A 1191 1.91 31.16 13.57
CA LEU A 1191 1.74 29.70 13.51
C LEU A 1191 1.77 28.98 12.15
N GLU A 1192 2.95 28.46 11.80
CA GLU A 1192 3.05 27.10 11.23
C GLU A 1192 3.07 26.08 12.38
N ASP A 1193 2.16 25.10 12.37
CA ASP A 1193 2.57 23.68 12.46
C ASP A 1193 1.44 22.69 12.06
N GLN A 1194 1.81 21.75 11.19
CA GLN A 1194 1.31 20.35 11.02
C GLN A 1194 -0.19 19.99 10.89
N ALA A 1195 -0.55 19.47 9.70
CA ALA A 1195 -1.35 18.26 9.39
C ALA A 1195 -1.76 18.32 7.89
N ASP A 1196 -1.81 17.26 7.06
CA ASP A 1196 -1.75 15.81 7.32
C ASP A 1196 -0.85 15.06 6.32
N THR A 1197 0.00 14.17 6.83
CA THR A 1197 0.34 12.92 6.14
C THR A 1197 0.25 11.75 7.12
N ALA A 1198 -0.81 10.96 6.98
CA ALA A 1198 -0.97 9.62 7.54
C ALA A 1198 -1.24 8.67 6.36
N SER A 1199 -0.84 7.40 6.33
CA SER A 1199 -0.51 6.49 7.44
C SER A 1199 0.52 5.42 7.01
N LEU A 1200 1.08 4.54 7.85
CA LEU A 1200 0.74 4.25 9.26
C LEU A 1200 1.99 3.99 10.13
N ARG A 1201 2.21 2.76 10.62
CA ARG A 1201 3.22 2.35 11.62
C ARG A 1201 3.54 0.86 11.50
N SER A 1202 4.74 0.47 11.94
CA SER A 1202 4.89 -0.64 12.90
C SER A 1202 5.97 -0.29 13.92
N ARG A 1203 5.73 -0.55 15.21
CA ARG A 1203 6.52 -0.03 16.34
C ARG A 1203 6.92 -1.16 17.28
N SER A 1204 8.21 -1.27 17.59
CA SER A 1204 8.79 -1.95 18.76
C SER A 1204 10.24 -1.46 18.92
N SER A 1205 10.79 -1.13 20.09
CA SER A 1205 10.24 -1.17 21.46
C SER A 1205 11.15 -0.43 22.46
N VAL A 1206 10.57 -0.02 23.61
CA VAL A 1206 11.20 0.39 24.89
C VAL A 1206 12.04 1.68 24.94
N GLN A 1207 11.75 2.52 25.95
CA GLN A 1207 12.49 3.73 26.33
C GLN A 1207 13.52 3.42 27.44
N SER A 1208 14.57 4.25 27.55
CA SER A 1208 15.26 4.46 28.84
C SER A 1208 15.42 5.96 29.09
N LEU A 1209 15.15 6.38 30.32
CA LEU A 1209 15.16 7.78 30.79
C LEU A 1209 16.55 8.15 31.34
N GLY A 1210 16.92 9.44 31.26
CA GLY A 1210 18.14 9.93 31.91
C GLY A 1210 18.37 11.44 31.78
N SER A 1211 18.01 12.17 32.84
CA SER A 1211 18.48 13.51 33.28
C SER A 1211 18.96 14.55 32.25
N GLY A 1212 18.34 15.75 32.27
CA GLY A 1212 18.80 16.89 31.48
C GLY A 1212 19.77 17.81 32.23
N GLU A 1213 20.61 18.53 31.48
CA GLU A 1213 21.31 19.75 31.91
C GLU A 1213 21.62 20.66 30.70
N SER A 1214 21.42 21.97 30.89
CA SER A 1214 21.80 23.13 30.05
C SER A 1214 22.15 22.96 28.54
N ALA A 1215 21.28 23.49 27.67
CA ALA A 1215 21.59 23.68 26.25
C ALA A 1215 22.21 25.07 25.97
N GLN A 1216 23.39 25.10 25.33
CA GLN A 1216 23.95 26.29 24.67
C GLN A 1216 23.77 26.21 23.13
N PRO A 1217 23.58 27.34 22.42
CA PRO A 1217 23.38 27.33 20.97
C PRO A 1217 24.69 27.03 20.20
N ARG A 1218 24.62 26.11 19.22
CA ARG A 1218 25.75 25.78 18.34
C ARG A 1218 25.94 26.83 17.23
N GLY A 1219 27.17 27.32 17.07
CA GLY A 1219 27.59 28.15 15.94
C GLY A 1219 27.90 27.37 14.64
N PRO A 1220 28.26 28.08 13.55
CA PRO A 1220 28.48 27.49 12.22
C PRO A 1220 29.74 26.59 12.12
N MET A 1221 29.73 25.67 11.14
CA MET A 1221 30.74 24.60 10.98
C MET A 1221 32.07 25.02 10.28
N PRO A 1222 33.20 24.37 10.61
CA PRO A 1222 34.53 24.66 10.07
C PRO A 1222 34.81 24.08 8.67
N LYS A 1223 35.77 24.67 7.94
CA LYS A 1223 36.19 24.26 6.58
C LYS A 1223 37.28 23.17 6.58
N ARG A 1224 37.19 22.23 5.62
CA ARG A 1224 38.16 21.13 5.38
C ARG A 1224 38.83 21.31 4.01
N GLN A 1225 40.14 21.05 3.88
CA GLN A 1225 40.87 21.13 2.61
C GLN A 1225 41.60 19.79 2.29
N PRO A 1226 41.44 19.21 1.08
CA PRO A 1226 42.14 18.00 0.68
C PRO A 1226 43.61 18.27 0.30
N PHE A 1227 44.46 17.27 0.48
CA PHE A 1227 45.84 17.27 -0.03
C PHE A 1227 45.90 16.96 -1.53
N GLY A 1228 46.94 17.45 -2.20
CA GLY A 1228 47.21 17.18 -3.61
C GLY A 1228 47.60 15.73 -3.90
N PRO A 1229 47.46 15.27 -5.17
CA PRO A 1229 47.81 13.91 -5.56
C PRO A 1229 49.28 13.61 -5.29
N GLY A 1230 49.55 12.54 -4.55
CA GLY A 1230 50.91 12.13 -4.15
C GLY A 1230 51.48 12.82 -2.90
N GLN A 1231 50.76 13.76 -2.26
CA GLN A 1231 51.20 14.39 -1.02
C GLN A 1231 50.94 13.53 0.24
N VAL A 1232 49.95 12.62 0.19
CA VAL A 1232 49.66 11.67 1.27
C VAL A 1232 49.84 10.24 0.73
N PHE A 1233 50.68 9.46 1.39
CA PHE A 1233 50.94 8.06 1.07
C PHE A 1233 50.22 7.13 2.06
N SER A 1234 49.44 6.17 1.57
CA SER A 1234 48.79 5.16 2.41
C SER A 1234 49.60 3.85 2.40
N GLY A 1235 50.34 3.60 3.47
CA GLY A 1235 51.21 2.41 3.62
C GLY A 1235 50.45 1.10 3.88
N THR A 1236 49.12 1.14 4.01
CA THR A 1236 48.26 -0.03 4.24
C THR A 1236 47.21 -0.24 3.15
N GLN A 1237 47.23 0.57 2.11
CA GLN A 1237 46.41 0.39 0.92
C GLN A 1237 46.73 -0.96 0.26
N GLY A 1238 45.70 -1.78 0.03
CA GLY A 1238 45.85 -3.13 -0.53
C GLY A 1238 46.19 -4.25 0.48
N ARG A 1239 46.27 -3.97 1.79
CA ARG A 1239 46.35 -5.03 2.81
C ARG A 1239 44.96 -5.58 3.15
N GLN A 1240 44.91 -6.83 3.63
CA GLN A 1240 43.71 -7.52 4.11
C GLN A 1240 43.95 -8.13 5.50
N VAL A 1241 42.87 -8.38 6.24
CA VAL A 1241 42.84 -9.07 7.54
C VAL A 1241 41.94 -10.29 7.44
N LEU A 1242 42.35 -11.42 8.01
CA LEU A 1242 41.50 -12.60 8.12
C LEU A 1242 40.52 -12.45 9.30
N VAL A 1243 39.22 -12.58 9.00
CA VAL A 1243 38.13 -12.63 9.97
C VAL A 1243 37.50 -14.03 9.95
N LEU A 1244 37.32 -14.62 11.13
CA LEU A 1244 36.67 -15.92 11.30
C LEU A 1244 35.16 -15.76 11.62
N PRO A 1245 34.34 -16.80 11.39
CA PRO A 1245 32.93 -16.78 11.82
C PRO A 1245 32.74 -16.62 13.34
N ALA A 1246 31.54 -16.20 13.73
CA ALA A 1246 31.10 -16.17 15.13
C ALA A 1246 31.11 -17.58 15.75
N ALA A 1247 31.26 -17.66 17.08
CA ALA A 1247 31.59 -18.90 17.78
C ALA A 1247 30.38 -19.76 18.20
N ASP A 1248 29.15 -19.22 18.21
CA ASP A 1248 28.01 -19.91 18.80
C ASP A 1248 27.25 -20.82 17.83
N HIS A 1249 27.21 -22.11 18.16
CA HIS A 1249 26.40 -23.13 17.51
C HIS A 1249 24.93 -23.06 17.95
N HIS A 1250 24.17 -22.09 17.46
CA HIS A 1250 22.72 -22.21 17.37
C HIS A 1250 22.21 -21.78 15.99
N VAL A 1251 21.80 -22.78 15.21
CA VAL A 1251 21.14 -22.60 13.92
C VAL A 1251 19.79 -21.90 14.16
N MET A 1252 19.66 -20.64 13.75
CA MET A 1252 18.34 -20.09 13.48
C MET A 1252 17.89 -20.60 12.12
N GLU A 1253 16.96 -21.55 12.14
CA GLU A 1253 16.18 -21.93 10.97
C GLU A 1253 15.36 -20.71 10.52
N VAL A 1254 15.77 -20.09 9.41
CA VAL A 1254 14.96 -19.08 8.74
C VAL A 1254 13.86 -19.82 7.98
N ASN A 1255 12.73 -20.05 8.65
CA ASN A 1255 11.50 -20.46 7.98
C ASN A 1255 11.09 -19.37 7.01
N VAL A 1256 11.16 -19.69 5.71
CA VAL A 1256 10.67 -18.85 4.63
C VAL A 1256 9.14 -19.00 4.58
N THR A 1257 8.45 -17.88 4.73
CA THR A 1257 7.08 -17.65 4.24
C THR A 1257 7.15 -16.69 3.06
#